data_AF-A0A3N1XJM4-F1
#
_entry.id   AF-A0A3N1XJM4-F1
#
_cell.length_a   1.000
_cell.length_b   1.000
_cell.length_c   1.000
_cell.angle_alpha   90.00
_cell.angle_beta   90.00
_cell.angle_gamma   90.00
#
_symmetry.space_group_name_H-M   'P 1'
#
loop_
_entity.id
_entity.type
_entity.pdbx_description
1 polymer ?
#
loop_
_entity_poly.entity_id
_entity_poly.type
_entity_poly.pdbx_seq_one_letter_code
_entity_poly.pdbx_strand_id
1 'polypeptide(L)'
;MSFSKEFIWGVATSSYQIEGGSYEDGKGLNIWDVFCREEGKIFDDHTGDIACDHYHRYKEDIKAMKEMGVKGYRFSLNWARILPNGTGYKNQKGIDFYNNIINELIKNDIIPYITLYHWELPYELHKKGGWLNEEIIDWFAEYAAVVAEEFSDRVKYFITLNEPQCFVGLGYLQGNHAPGLKIQIKDTFQIIHNALRAHGKAVIALREHAKKDIEIGYAPTGPMFYPATDREEDINAAREQLFSLPDDMSNWTWNVSWFSDPVFLGNYPEEGLKKYKKYLPDITKEDMKLISQPLDFMGENIYNGAMVYSGLNKEIKFVNRYIGFPKTSTGWPVTPECIYWGAKFLVERYKLPLYITENGMACHDVKSVDGRVHDPNRIDFLHRYLYGVKKAIEDGINIAGYFEWSFMDNFEWNEGYDKRFGLIYVDYTTLERTWKDSAYWYQKVIKENGENIIMNKEKEILFLNPIFVEMIWGGDRLALEYNYDIPSDKTGECWAVSAHKNGDCSIANGTFKGERLSSLWTNHRELFGNIEGDRFPLLVKIIDAKDDLSIQVHPDDSYAKKNENGSLGKTECWYILDCNEDANLIIGHNAKDKEELKQMIDKKEWNKLIRKVPIKKGDFFQIEPGTVHAITAGTLILETQQNSDITYRLYDYDRLSNGVPRELHIEKSIDVIRAPFVEKDLQRKITKEMYYTKEELVTCEYYFVDKVDIAGIQIFRNTSPFLIMSVLEGEGMINHTPIKKGDHFILPNGFGDYTLEGNISIISSGVSK
;
A
#
# COMPACT_ATOMS: atom_id res chain seq x y z
N MET A 1 -2.89 5.30 10.73
CA MET A 1 -3.25 5.08 12.15
C MET A 1 -2.41 3.94 12.75
N SER A 2 -2.27 3.84 14.07
CA SER A 2 -1.69 2.66 14.74
C SER A 2 -2.73 1.54 14.82
N PHE A 3 -2.31 0.30 15.05
CA PHE A 3 -3.22 -0.80 15.38
C PHE A 3 -3.88 -0.58 16.77
N SER A 4 -4.90 -1.37 17.10
CA SER A 4 -5.47 -1.39 18.46
C SER A 4 -4.38 -1.73 19.48
N LYS A 5 -4.48 -1.19 20.71
CA LYS A 5 -3.58 -1.57 21.82
C LYS A 5 -3.73 -3.03 22.24
N GLU A 6 -4.86 -3.64 21.92
CA GLU A 6 -5.17 -5.04 22.18
C GLU A 6 -4.68 -5.97 21.05
N PHE A 7 -4.21 -5.41 19.93
CA PHE A 7 -3.72 -6.21 18.80
C PHE A 7 -2.47 -6.99 19.21
N ILE A 8 -2.48 -8.31 18.96
CA ILE A 8 -1.37 -9.18 19.29
C ILE A 8 -0.37 -9.24 18.14
N TRP A 9 0.82 -8.70 18.38
CA TRP A 9 2.00 -8.92 17.55
C TRP A 9 2.74 -10.17 18.01
N GLY A 10 2.74 -11.21 17.18
CA GLY A 10 3.29 -12.50 17.54
C GLY A 10 4.21 -13.12 16.51
N VAL A 11 4.84 -14.21 16.92
CA VAL A 11 5.63 -15.10 16.07
C VAL A 11 5.17 -16.54 16.30
N ALA A 12 5.31 -17.40 15.30
CA ALA A 12 4.88 -18.79 15.35
C ALA A 12 6.01 -19.78 15.03
N THR A 13 5.91 -20.98 15.60
CA THR A 13 6.77 -22.16 15.37
C THR A 13 5.97 -23.46 15.56
N SER A 14 6.56 -24.60 15.18
CA SER A 14 6.03 -25.93 15.50
C SER A 14 7.09 -26.83 16.13
N SER A 15 6.63 -27.81 16.92
CA SER A 15 7.47 -28.64 17.77
C SER A 15 8.52 -29.42 16.98
N TYR A 16 8.12 -30.24 16.00
CA TYR A 16 9.07 -31.06 15.26
C TYR A 16 10.06 -30.21 14.42
N GLN A 17 9.63 -29.03 13.98
CA GLN A 17 10.47 -28.20 13.12
C GLN A 17 11.61 -27.50 13.87
N ILE A 18 11.47 -27.23 15.18
CA ILE A 18 12.48 -26.47 15.96
C ILE A 18 13.07 -27.22 17.16
N GLU A 19 12.35 -28.17 17.77
CA GLU A 19 12.72 -28.72 19.08
C GLU A 19 14.02 -29.50 19.05
N GLY A 20 14.12 -30.51 18.20
CA GLY A 20 15.13 -31.55 18.34
C GLY A 20 14.94 -32.39 19.61
N GLY A 21 16.04 -32.95 20.12
CA GLY A 21 15.98 -33.84 21.29
C GLY A 21 15.05 -35.03 21.04
N SER A 22 15.04 -35.56 19.81
CA SER A 22 14.02 -36.51 19.34
C SER A 22 13.99 -37.83 20.09
N TYR A 23 15.09 -38.17 20.78
CA TYR A 23 15.29 -39.41 21.55
C TYR A 23 15.53 -39.17 23.03
N GLU A 24 15.31 -37.95 23.50
CA GLU A 24 15.61 -37.56 24.87
C GLU A 24 14.40 -37.67 25.78
N ASP A 25 14.69 -37.90 27.06
CA ASP A 25 13.71 -37.84 28.16
C ASP A 25 12.41 -38.64 27.93
N GLY A 26 12.51 -39.75 27.21
CA GLY A 26 11.40 -40.68 27.01
C GLY A 26 10.37 -40.23 25.97
N LYS A 27 10.68 -39.26 25.11
CA LYS A 27 9.85 -38.95 23.93
C LYS A 27 9.64 -40.21 23.08
N GLY A 28 8.38 -40.50 22.74
CA GLY A 28 8.03 -41.53 21.77
C GLY A 28 8.27 -41.07 20.33
N LEU A 29 8.34 -42.02 19.40
CA LEU A 29 8.39 -41.70 17.97
C LEU A 29 7.07 -41.11 17.50
N ASN A 30 7.14 -40.15 16.57
CA ASN A 30 6.01 -39.69 15.77
C ASN A 30 6.19 -40.08 14.29
N ILE A 31 5.17 -39.84 13.48
CA ILE A 31 5.19 -40.21 12.06
C ILE A 31 6.28 -39.50 11.25
N TRP A 32 6.68 -38.28 11.62
CA TRP A 32 7.77 -37.56 10.96
C TRP A 32 9.14 -38.13 11.32
N ASP A 33 9.34 -38.58 12.58
CA ASP A 33 10.56 -39.30 12.95
C ASP A 33 10.77 -40.53 12.03
N VAL A 34 9.70 -41.26 11.72
CA VAL A 34 9.78 -42.43 10.83
C VAL A 34 9.91 -42.02 9.36
N PHE A 35 9.08 -41.08 8.90
CA PHE A 35 9.05 -40.65 7.50
C PHE A 35 10.35 -40.02 7.03
N CYS A 36 11.04 -39.25 7.87
CA CYS A 36 12.35 -38.65 7.54
C CYS A 36 13.45 -39.68 7.25
N ARG A 37 13.24 -40.96 7.62
CA ARG A 37 14.20 -42.05 7.41
C ARG A 37 13.90 -42.87 6.17
N GLU A 38 12.81 -42.55 5.47
CA GLU A 38 12.49 -43.16 4.18
C GLU A 38 13.31 -42.51 3.06
N GLU A 39 13.98 -43.35 2.26
CA GLU A 39 14.85 -42.90 1.17
C GLU A 39 14.11 -42.01 0.16
N GLY A 40 14.68 -40.83 -0.13
CA GLY A 40 14.17 -39.91 -1.14
C GLY A 40 12.89 -39.16 -0.77
N LYS A 41 12.47 -39.18 0.50
CA LYS A 41 11.28 -38.45 0.97
C LYS A 41 11.58 -37.02 1.41
N ILE A 42 12.76 -36.77 1.96
CA ILE A 42 13.19 -35.47 2.45
C ILE A 42 14.40 -35.01 1.64
N PHE A 43 14.45 -33.71 1.34
CA PHE A 43 15.62 -33.08 0.74
C PHE A 43 16.90 -33.41 1.53
N ASP A 44 17.91 -33.92 0.82
CA ASP A 44 19.22 -34.34 1.34
C ASP A 44 19.17 -35.22 2.60
N ASP A 45 18.13 -36.06 2.71
CA ASP A 45 17.89 -36.98 3.85
C ASP A 45 17.94 -36.29 5.22
N HIS A 46 17.58 -35.00 5.27
CA HIS A 46 17.52 -34.23 6.50
C HIS A 46 16.48 -34.80 7.48
N THR A 47 16.71 -34.60 8.78
CA THR A 47 15.81 -35.06 9.85
C THR A 47 15.59 -33.96 10.88
N GLY A 48 14.50 -34.04 11.64
CA GLY A 48 14.24 -33.16 12.79
C GLY A 48 14.95 -33.58 14.08
N ASP A 49 15.97 -34.45 14.03
CA ASP A 49 16.60 -35.02 15.23
C ASP A 49 17.25 -33.95 16.12
N ILE A 50 17.92 -32.98 15.49
CA ILE A 50 18.52 -31.79 16.15
C ILE A 50 17.66 -30.55 15.89
N ALA A 51 17.21 -30.35 14.65
CA ALA A 51 16.45 -29.16 14.26
C ALA A 51 17.19 -27.86 14.65
N CYS A 52 16.52 -26.99 15.39
CA CYS A 52 17.12 -25.76 15.89
C CYS A 52 17.67 -25.94 17.31
N ASP A 53 17.56 -27.14 17.89
CA ASP A 53 17.94 -27.44 19.27
C ASP A 53 17.17 -26.58 20.30
N HIS A 54 15.92 -26.21 19.97
CA HIS A 54 15.08 -25.42 20.87
C HIS A 54 14.78 -26.17 22.18
N TYR A 55 14.82 -27.51 22.17
CA TYR A 55 14.67 -28.34 23.37
C TYR A 55 15.65 -27.93 24.48
N HIS A 56 16.90 -27.62 24.11
CA HIS A 56 17.92 -27.18 25.04
C HIS A 56 18.04 -25.65 25.13
N ARG A 57 17.64 -24.92 24.07
CA ARG A 57 17.94 -23.50 23.89
C ARG A 57 16.75 -22.55 24.01
N TYR A 58 15.57 -23.03 24.40
CA TYR A 58 14.36 -22.20 24.50
C TYR A 58 14.53 -20.90 25.29
N LYS A 59 15.40 -20.86 26.31
CA LYS A 59 15.68 -19.62 27.07
C LYS A 59 16.37 -18.54 26.22
N GLU A 60 17.29 -18.94 25.35
CA GLU A 60 17.95 -18.03 24.39
C GLU A 60 16.93 -17.47 23.40
N ASP A 61 16.09 -18.36 22.87
CA ASP A 61 15.07 -18.03 21.88
C ASP A 61 14.00 -17.09 22.47
N ILE A 62 13.49 -17.37 23.68
CA ILE A 62 12.50 -16.52 24.37
C ILE A 62 13.10 -15.16 24.75
N LYS A 63 14.38 -15.13 25.15
CA LYS A 63 15.08 -13.87 25.42
C LYS A 63 15.12 -12.99 24.17
N ALA A 64 15.42 -13.58 23.00
CA ALA A 64 15.39 -12.85 21.74
C ALA A 64 13.97 -12.34 21.41
N MET A 65 12.91 -13.14 21.60
CA MET A 65 11.52 -12.67 21.45
C MET A 65 11.20 -11.46 22.34
N LYS A 66 11.65 -11.49 23.60
CA LYS A 66 11.48 -10.37 24.54
C LYS A 66 12.20 -9.12 24.06
N GLU A 67 13.44 -9.25 23.60
CA GLU A 67 14.23 -8.15 23.05
C GLU A 67 13.57 -7.57 21.79
N MET A 68 12.95 -8.40 20.94
CA MET A 68 12.17 -7.96 19.77
C MET A 68 10.86 -7.27 20.15
N GLY A 69 10.38 -7.41 21.39
CA GLY A 69 9.13 -6.83 21.87
C GLY A 69 7.88 -7.67 21.56
N VAL A 70 8.05 -8.91 21.09
CA VAL A 70 6.98 -9.87 20.78
C VAL A 70 6.00 -9.98 21.95
N LYS A 71 4.69 -10.03 21.65
CA LYS A 71 3.61 -10.11 22.65
C LYS A 71 2.96 -11.47 22.72
N GLY A 72 2.84 -12.17 21.60
CA GLY A 72 2.32 -13.54 21.55
C GLY A 72 3.34 -14.50 20.95
N TYR A 73 3.46 -15.69 21.54
CA TYR A 73 4.22 -16.79 20.93
C TYR A 73 3.30 -17.98 20.72
N ARG A 74 3.05 -18.30 19.44
CA ARG A 74 2.33 -19.51 19.05
C ARG A 74 3.32 -20.65 18.84
N PHE A 75 3.15 -21.73 19.58
CA PHE A 75 3.99 -22.93 19.45
C PHE A 75 3.15 -24.19 19.57
N SER A 76 3.57 -25.29 18.92
CA SER A 76 2.90 -26.58 19.07
C SER A 76 3.52 -27.44 20.15
N LEU A 77 2.73 -28.39 20.65
CA LEU A 77 3.17 -29.44 21.54
C LEU A 77 3.40 -30.72 20.74
N ASN A 78 4.48 -31.44 21.05
CA ASN A 78 4.72 -32.75 20.50
C ASN A 78 3.93 -33.80 21.30
N TRP A 79 2.86 -34.34 20.71
CA TRP A 79 2.01 -35.32 21.37
C TRP A 79 2.82 -36.53 21.87
N ALA A 80 3.76 -37.04 21.05
CA ALA A 80 4.60 -38.18 21.44
C ALA A 80 5.61 -37.84 22.55
N ARG A 81 5.86 -36.56 22.85
CA ARG A 81 6.68 -36.15 24.01
C ARG A 81 5.87 -36.19 25.31
N ILE A 82 4.58 -35.84 25.26
CA ILE A 82 3.68 -35.83 26.43
C ILE A 82 3.10 -37.22 26.71
N LEU A 83 2.63 -37.92 25.67
CA LEU A 83 2.11 -39.29 25.73
C LEU A 83 2.89 -40.17 24.74
N PRO A 84 4.03 -40.77 25.14
CA PRO A 84 4.90 -41.54 24.24
C PRO A 84 4.22 -42.71 23.53
N ASN A 85 3.23 -43.33 24.18
CA ASN A 85 2.44 -44.41 23.60
C ASN A 85 1.19 -43.92 22.85
N GLY A 86 1.06 -42.60 22.68
CA GLY A 86 -0.13 -41.91 22.19
C GLY A 86 -1.22 -41.72 23.25
N THR A 87 -1.40 -42.69 24.16
CA THR A 87 -2.35 -42.64 25.27
C THR A 87 -1.77 -43.20 26.56
N GLY A 88 -2.46 -42.95 27.68
CA GLY A 88 -2.20 -43.52 28.99
C GLY A 88 -1.00 -42.90 29.70
N TYR A 89 0.19 -43.44 29.45
CA TYR A 89 1.39 -43.07 30.21
C TYR A 89 1.79 -41.61 29.94
N LYS A 90 1.67 -40.76 30.98
CA LYS A 90 2.13 -39.37 30.98
C LYS A 90 3.65 -39.31 31.20
N ASN A 91 4.38 -38.77 30.23
CA ASN A 91 5.80 -38.53 30.38
C ASN A 91 6.05 -37.19 31.09
N GLN A 92 6.31 -37.25 32.41
CA GLN A 92 6.50 -36.04 33.22
C GLN A 92 7.63 -35.15 32.72
N LYS A 93 8.73 -35.72 32.20
CA LYS A 93 9.84 -34.90 31.70
C LYS A 93 9.46 -34.11 30.45
N GLY A 94 8.66 -34.70 29.57
CA GLY A 94 8.09 -34.01 28.42
C GLY A 94 7.14 -32.88 28.82
N ILE A 95 6.31 -33.13 29.83
CA ILE A 95 5.43 -32.11 30.42
C ILE A 95 6.25 -30.98 31.08
N ASP A 96 7.31 -31.32 31.80
CA ASP A 96 8.20 -30.36 32.47
C ASP A 96 8.91 -29.45 31.45
N PHE A 97 9.31 -29.98 30.30
CA PHE A 97 9.87 -29.18 29.21
C PHE A 97 8.90 -28.07 28.76
N TYR A 98 7.64 -28.38 28.47
CA TYR A 98 6.66 -27.37 28.08
C TYR A 98 6.27 -26.44 29.23
N ASN A 99 6.20 -26.95 30.46
CA ASN A 99 6.05 -26.11 31.65
C ASN A 99 7.18 -25.08 31.75
N ASN A 100 8.42 -25.47 31.46
CA ASN A 100 9.57 -24.58 31.49
C ASN A 100 9.49 -23.49 30.40
N ILE A 101 9.05 -23.84 29.17
CA ILE A 101 8.79 -22.86 28.11
C ILE A 101 7.72 -21.87 28.55
N ILE A 102 6.56 -22.35 29.01
CA ILE A 102 5.43 -21.51 29.44
C ILE A 102 5.85 -20.58 30.57
N ASN A 103 6.57 -21.09 31.57
CA ASN A 103 7.07 -20.28 32.69
C ASN A 103 8.04 -19.21 32.22
N GLU A 104 8.94 -19.52 31.29
CA GLU A 104 9.89 -18.54 30.76
C GLU A 104 9.20 -17.49 29.86
N LEU A 105 8.17 -17.86 29.09
CA LEU A 105 7.35 -16.91 28.32
C LEU A 105 6.64 -15.91 29.24
N ILE A 106 5.95 -16.40 30.26
CA ILE A 106 5.21 -15.55 31.22
C ILE A 106 6.16 -14.63 31.98
N LYS A 107 7.32 -15.15 32.40
CA LYS A 107 8.37 -14.34 33.04
C LYS A 107 8.87 -13.20 32.14
N ASN A 108 8.76 -13.35 30.83
CA ASN A 108 9.12 -12.34 29.84
C ASN A 108 7.92 -11.55 29.30
N ASP A 109 6.75 -11.63 29.92
CA ASP A 109 5.51 -10.97 29.47
C ASP A 109 5.09 -11.33 28.03
N ILE A 110 5.33 -12.57 27.62
CA ILE A 110 4.92 -13.11 26.32
C ILE A 110 3.75 -14.07 26.55
N ILE A 111 2.66 -13.86 25.83
CA ILE A 111 1.44 -14.65 25.96
C ILE A 111 1.60 -15.96 25.17
N PRO A 112 1.48 -17.14 25.83
CA PRO A 112 1.54 -18.42 25.15
C PRO A 112 0.23 -18.71 24.39
N TYR A 113 0.36 -19.08 23.12
CA TYR A 113 -0.70 -19.66 22.28
C TYR A 113 -0.31 -21.09 21.94
N ILE A 114 -1.02 -22.08 22.48
CA ILE A 114 -0.66 -23.48 22.33
C ILE A 114 -1.43 -24.13 21.17
N THR A 115 -0.72 -24.74 20.23
CA THR A 115 -1.29 -25.65 19.22
C THR A 115 -1.14 -27.11 19.67
N LEU A 116 -2.25 -27.84 19.80
CA LEU A 116 -2.23 -29.23 20.27
C LEU A 116 -1.64 -30.18 19.23
N TYR A 117 -2.00 -30.02 17.96
CA TYR A 117 -1.55 -30.89 16.87
C TYR A 117 -1.03 -30.09 15.67
N HIS A 118 0.26 -30.25 15.39
CA HIS A 118 0.94 -29.68 14.22
C HIS A 118 1.64 -30.82 13.44
N TRP A 119 0.83 -31.80 13.01
CA TRP A 119 1.19 -32.87 12.06
C TRP A 119 2.07 -34.00 12.61
N GLU A 120 2.50 -33.93 13.87
CA GLU A 120 3.33 -34.95 14.53
C GLU A 120 2.50 -36.01 15.30
N LEU A 121 1.79 -36.90 14.59
CA LEU A 121 1.05 -37.99 15.22
C LEU A 121 1.99 -39.02 15.88
N PRO A 122 1.76 -39.46 17.14
CA PRO A 122 2.52 -40.53 17.74
C PRO A 122 2.47 -41.81 16.90
N TYR A 123 3.63 -42.42 16.66
CA TYR A 123 3.75 -43.56 15.76
C TYR A 123 3.00 -44.79 16.29
N GLU A 124 2.87 -44.93 17.61
CA GLU A 124 2.03 -45.96 18.23
C GLU A 124 0.55 -45.87 17.83
N LEU A 125 0.02 -44.66 17.62
CA LEU A 125 -1.34 -44.47 17.12
C LEU A 125 -1.43 -44.70 15.61
N HIS A 126 -0.40 -44.28 14.87
CA HIS A 126 -0.31 -44.56 13.43
C HIS A 126 -0.37 -46.06 13.14
N LYS A 127 0.36 -46.89 13.90
CA LYS A 127 0.32 -48.36 13.77
C LYS A 127 -1.08 -48.96 14.02
N LYS A 128 -1.95 -48.25 14.73
CA LYS A 128 -3.35 -48.66 14.98
C LYS A 128 -4.33 -48.08 13.94
N GLY A 129 -3.85 -47.46 12.87
CA GLY A 129 -4.66 -46.86 11.81
C GLY A 129 -4.69 -45.32 11.82
N GLY A 130 -4.08 -44.67 12.81
CA GLY A 130 -4.00 -43.21 12.91
C GLY A 130 -5.35 -42.54 12.75
N TRP A 131 -5.43 -41.51 11.91
CA TRP A 131 -6.66 -40.73 11.69
C TRP A 131 -7.81 -41.49 11.01
N LEU A 132 -7.55 -42.66 10.40
CA LEU A 132 -8.63 -43.52 9.89
C LEU A 132 -9.34 -44.28 11.01
N ASN A 133 -8.64 -44.54 12.11
CA ASN A 133 -9.22 -45.23 13.25
C ASN A 133 -10.09 -44.25 14.03
N GLU A 134 -11.36 -44.58 14.24
CA GLU A 134 -12.31 -43.75 14.98
C GLU A 134 -11.91 -43.52 16.44
N GLU A 135 -11.15 -44.45 17.05
CA GLU A 135 -10.62 -44.29 18.41
C GLU A 135 -9.69 -43.07 18.56
N ILE A 136 -9.16 -42.51 17.45
CA ILE A 136 -8.36 -41.28 17.47
C ILE A 136 -9.10 -40.10 18.09
N ILE A 137 -10.44 -40.10 18.02
CA ILE A 137 -11.29 -39.07 18.60
C ILE A 137 -11.14 -39.06 20.12
N ASP A 138 -11.09 -40.25 20.72
CA ASP A 138 -10.96 -40.44 22.16
C ASP A 138 -9.51 -40.24 22.61
N TRP A 139 -8.55 -40.75 21.84
CA TRP A 139 -7.13 -40.57 22.12
C TRP A 139 -6.71 -39.11 22.09
N PHE A 140 -7.21 -38.33 21.12
CA PHE A 140 -6.91 -36.91 21.03
C PHE A 140 -7.61 -36.11 22.14
N ALA A 141 -8.82 -36.51 22.55
CA ALA A 141 -9.50 -35.91 23.70
C ALA A 141 -8.77 -36.19 25.02
N GLU A 142 -8.27 -37.42 25.21
CA GLU A 142 -7.42 -37.78 26.37
C GLU A 142 -6.17 -36.91 26.41
N TYR A 143 -5.48 -36.76 25.27
CA TYR A 143 -4.34 -35.86 25.15
C TYR A 143 -4.69 -34.40 25.48
N ALA A 144 -5.80 -33.89 24.94
CA ALA A 144 -6.28 -32.54 25.22
C ALA A 144 -6.61 -32.33 26.71
N ALA A 145 -7.19 -33.33 27.38
CA ALA A 145 -7.43 -33.29 28.82
C ALA A 145 -6.12 -33.15 29.60
N VAL A 146 -5.08 -33.94 29.26
CA VAL A 146 -3.75 -33.81 29.89
C VAL A 146 -3.17 -32.42 29.66
N VAL A 147 -3.25 -31.88 28.44
CA VAL A 147 -2.78 -30.52 28.11
C VAL A 147 -3.49 -29.46 28.96
N ALA A 148 -4.82 -29.56 29.10
CA ALA A 148 -5.58 -28.64 29.96
C ALA A 148 -5.19 -28.78 31.43
N GLU A 149 -5.12 -30.01 31.96
CA GLU A 149 -4.73 -30.27 33.35
C GLU A 149 -3.36 -29.66 33.69
N GLU A 150 -2.39 -29.80 32.78
CA GLU A 150 -1.02 -29.37 33.06
C GLU A 150 -0.76 -27.88 32.83
N PHE A 151 -1.44 -27.25 31.86
CA PHE A 151 -1.01 -25.93 31.36
C PHE A 151 -2.06 -24.81 31.48
N SER A 152 -3.36 -25.12 31.61
CA SER A 152 -4.44 -24.11 31.60
C SER A 152 -4.49 -23.21 32.85
N ASP A 153 -3.70 -23.49 33.89
CA ASP A 153 -3.55 -22.59 35.03
C ASP A 153 -2.80 -21.29 34.66
N ARG A 154 -2.06 -21.32 33.56
CA ARG A 154 -1.17 -20.26 33.06
C ARG A 154 -1.44 -19.88 31.61
N VAL A 155 -1.90 -20.82 30.78
CA VAL A 155 -2.18 -20.63 29.36
C VAL A 155 -3.67 -20.38 29.14
N LYS A 156 -3.98 -19.31 28.41
CA LYS A 156 -5.36 -18.95 28.07
C LYS A 156 -5.76 -19.42 26.67
N TYR A 157 -4.85 -19.36 25.69
CA TYR A 157 -5.18 -19.54 24.28
C TYR A 157 -4.74 -20.91 23.76
N PHE A 158 -5.69 -21.68 23.23
CA PHE A 158 -5.46 -23.02 22.67
C PHE A 158 -5.98 -23.11 21.24
N ILE A 159 -5.26 -23.85 20.40
CA ILE A 159 -5.61 -24.15 19.01
C ILE A 159 -5.55 -25.66 18.86
N THR A 160 -6.64 -26.30 18.47
CA THR A 160 -6.68 -27.77 18.44
C THR A 160 -5.84 -28.36 17.30
N LEU A 161 -6.06 -27.90 16.07
CA LEU A 161 -5.48 -28.46 14.85
C LEU A 161 -4.87 -27.32 14.02
N ASN A 162 -3.66 -27.55 13.52
CA ASN A 162 -3.06 -26.76 12.45
C ASN A 162 -3.24 -27.45 11.10
N GLU A 163 -3.74 -26.73 10.10
CA GLU A 163 -3.79 -27.09 8.68
C GLU A 163 -4.18 -28.55 8.39
N PRO A 164 -5.40 -28.99 8.73
CA PRO A 164 -5.90 -30.29 8.31
C PRO A 164 -5.90 -30.51 6.80
N GLN A 165 -5.96 -29.43 6.01
CA GLN A 165 -5.75 -29.46 4.57
C GLN A 165 -4.39 -30.06 4.20
N CYS A 166 -3.34 -29.67 4.92
CA CYS A 166 -1.97 -30.11 4.67
C CYS A 166 -1.72 -31.54 5.15
N PHE A 167 -1.97 -31.85 6.43
CA PHE A 167 -1.63 -33.20 6.91
C PHE A 167 -2.47 -34.31 6.26
N VAL A 168 -3.65 -34.00 5.72
CA VAL A 168 -4.44 -34.96 4.92
C VAL A 168 -4.07 -34.92 3.45
N GLY A 169 -4.07 -33.73 2.84
CA GLY A 169 -3.78 -33.57 1.42
C GLY A 169 -2.36 -33.98 1.05
N LEU A 170 -1.37 -33.48 1.78
CA LEU A 170 0.04 -33.77 1.54
C LEU A 170 0.44 -35.13 2.13
N GLY A 171 -0.15 -35.52 3.28
CA GLY A 171 0.22 -36.73 4.01
C GLY A 171 -0.43 -38.04 3.55
N TYR A 172 -1.71 -37.99 3.16
CA TYR A 172 -2.51 -39.18 2.85
C TYR A 172 -3.05 -39.22 1.41
N LEU A 173 -3.23 -38.07 0.74
CA LEU A 173 -3.67 -38.01 -0.65
C LEU A 173 -2.47 -38.01 -1.62
N GLN A 174 -1.52 -37.10 -1.43
CA GLN A 174 -0.34 -36.96 -2.29
C GLN A 174 0.87 -37.79 -1.80
N GLY A 175 0.99 -38.04 -0.50
CA GLY A 175 2.09 -38.80 0.09
C GLY A 175 3.45 -38.10 0.05
N ASN A 176 3.44 -36.76 -0.01
CA ASN A 176 4.62 -35.90 0.01
C ASN A 176 5.08 -35.58 1.44
N HIS A 177 4.15 -35.56 2.39
CA HIS A 177 4.41 -35.34 3.82
C HIS A 177 4.15 -36.62 4.61
N ALA A 178 4.59 -36.67 5.87
CA ALA A 178 4.30 -37.82 6.73
C ALA A 178 2.78 -38.05 6.87
N PRO A 179 2.29 -39.31 6.87
CA PRO A 179 3.05 -40.57 6.84
C PRO A 179 3.43 -41.07 5.43
N GLY A 180 3.35 -40.24 4.39
CA GLY A 180 3.81 -40.59 3.05
C GLY A 180 2.87 -41.50 2.26
N LEU A 181 1.61 -41.57 2.67
CA LEU A 181 0.64 -42.52 2.13
C LEU A 181 -0.16 -41.91 0.96
N LYS A 182 -0.60 -42.79 0.06
CA LYS A 182 -1.57 -42.51 -1.00
C LYS A 182 -2.76 -43.43 -0.84
N ILE A 183 -3.75 -43.01 -0.06
CA ILE A 183 -4.93 -43.82 0.27
C ILE A 183 -6.09 -43.55 -0.67
N GLN A 184 -7.20 -44.28 -0.54
CA GLN A 184 -8.38 -44.04 -1.36
C GLN A 184 -9.02 -42.69 -1.01
N ILE A 185 -9.58 -42.01 -2.01
CA ILE A 185 -10.25 -40.71 -1.79
C ILE A 185 -11.31 -40.78 -0.69
N LYS A 186 -12.13 -41.84 -0.65
CA LYS A 186 -13.14 -42.03 0.42
C LYS A 186 -12.52 -42.05 1.82
N ASP A 187 -11.32 -42.62 1.94
CA ASP A 187 -10.61 -42.75 3.22
C ASP A 187 -10.07 -41.37 3.65
N THR A 188 -9.69 -40.50 2.70
CA THR A 188 -9.32 -39.11 3.02
C THR A 188 -10.51 -38.29 3.56
N PHE A 189 -11.74 -38.53 3.09
CA PHE A 189 -12.94 -37.92 3.67
C PHE A 189 -13.23 -38.46 5.08
N GLN A 190 -13.04 -39.76 5.32
CA GLN A 190 -13.17 -40.35 6.65
C GLN A 190 -12.14 -39.77 7.63
N ILE A 191 -10.88 -39.62 7.21
CA ILE A 191 -9.82 -38.98 8.01
C ILE A 191 -10.24 -37.58 8.43
N ILE A 192 -10.70 -36.75 7.49
CA ILE A 192 -11.13 -35.38 7.80
C ILE A 192 -12.31 -35.38 8.75
N HIS A 193 -13.29 -36.24 8.53
CA HIS A 193 -14.43 -36.35 9.42
C HIS A 193 -14.02 -36.74 10.85
N ASN A 194 -13.11 -37.71 11.00
CA ASN A 194 -12.56 -38.10 12.29
C ASN A 194 -11.73 -36.98 12.94
N ALA A 195 -10.89 -36.28 12.16
CA ALA A 195 -10.09 -35.17 12.67
C ALA A 195 -10.98 -34.02 13.18
N LEU A 196 -12.07 -33.70 12.49
CA LEU A 196 -13.02 -32.68 12.92
C LEU A 196 -13.84 -33.12 14.15
N ARG A 197 -14.20 -34.41 14.25
CA ARG A 197 -14.81 -34.97 15.48
C ARG A 197 -13.83 -34.94 16.66
N ALA A 198 -12.56 -35.24 16.41
CA ALA A 198 -11.48 -35.14 17.39
C ALA A 198 -11.26 -33.69 17.84
N HIS A 199 -11.30 -32.71 16.93
CA HIS A 199 -11.31 -31.28 17.28
C HIS A 199 -12.44 -30.97 18.25
N GLY A 200 -13.68 -31.32 17.89
CA GLY A 200 -14.85 -31.10 18.72
C GLY A 200 -14.73 -31.71 20.12
N LYS A 201 -14.28 -32.97 20.20
CA LYS A 201 -14.07 -33.66 21.47
C LYS A 201 -12.92 -33.06 22.28
N ALA A 202 -11.87 -32.58 21.63
CA ALA A 202 -10.79 -31.86 22.29
C ALA A 202 -11.26 -30.50 22.86
N VAL A 203 -12.16 -29.78 22.18
CA VAL A 203 -12.77 -28.55 22.74
C VAL A 203 -13.51 -28.85 24.05
N ILE A 204 -14.28 -29.93 24.09
CA ILE A 204 -14.97 -30.38 25.30
C ILE A 204 -13.95 -30.72 26.40
N ALA A 205 -12.97 -31.58 26.10
CA ALA A 205 -11.96 -32.00 27.06
C ALA A 205 -11.13 -30.82 27.60
N LEU A 206 -10.74 -29.88 26.74
CA LEU A 206 -10.04 -28.66 27.16
C LEU A 206 -10.86 -27.87 28.17
N ARG A 207 -12.14 -27.62 27.88
CA ARG A 207 -13.02 -26.84 28.78
C ARG A 207 -13.34 -27.58 30.08
N GLU A 208 -13.57 -28.90 30.02
CA GLU A 208 -13.90 -29.71 31.20
C GLU A 208 -12.73 -29.81 32.18
N HIS A 209 -11.50 -29.86 31.67
CA HIS A 209 -10.30 -30.06 32.48
C HIS A 209 -9.51 -28.77 32.74
N ALA A 210 -9.93 -27.63 32.18
CA ALA A 210 -9.25 -26.36 32.40
C ALA A 210 -9.36 -25.89 33.85
N LYS A 211 -8.24 -25.40 34.39
CA LYS A 211 -8.13 -24.83 35.73
C LYS A 211 -8.60 -23.37 35.79
N LYS A 212 -8.73 -22.70 34.65
CA LYS A 212 -9.18 -21.31 34.47
C LYS A 212 -9.97 -21.19 33.16
N ASP A 213 -10.62 -20.04 32.97
CA ASP A 213 -11.25 -19.72 31.68
C ASP A 213 -10.19 -19.66 30.57
N ILE A 214 -10.47 -20.35 29.47
CA ILE A 214 -9.61 -20.47 28.30
C ILE A 214 -10.38 -20.05 27.04
N GLU A 215 -9.63 -19.66 26.01
CA GLU A 215 -10.13 -19.38 24.67
C GLU A 215 -9.58 -20.42 23.70
N ILE A 216 -10.46 -20.99 22.88
CA ILE A 216 -10.13 -22.08 21.98
C ILE A 216 -10.43 -21.68 20.54
N GLY A 217 -9.48 -21.94 19.65
CA GLY A 217 -9.60 -21.74 18.22
C GLY A 217 -9.17 -22.95 17.40
N TYR A 218 -9.19 -22.74 16.09
CA TYR A 218 -8.89 -23.71 15.05
C TYR A 218 -8.15 -22.97 13.92
N ALA A 219 -7.04 -23.52 13.41
CA ALA A 219 -6.15 -22.84 12.46
C ALA A 219 -6.03 -23.61 11.13
N PRO A 220 -7.02 -23.51 10.23
CA PRO A 220 -6.93 -24.04 8.88
C PRO A 220 -6.05 -23.18 7.95
N THR A 221 -5.78 -23.72 6.77
CA THR A 221 -5.16 -23.03 5.64
C THR A 221 -5.98 -23.28 4.39
N GLY A 222 -5.97 -22.38 3.41
CA GLY A 222 -6.73 -22.57 2.20
C GLY A 222 -6.28 -21.70 1.04
N PRO A 223 -6.76 -21.98 -0.18
CA PRO A 223 -6.54 -21.07 -1.29
C PRO A 223 -7.25 -19.75 -1.02
N MET A 224 -6.54 -18.63 -1.16
CA MET A 224 -7.17 -17.31 -1.11
C MET A 224 -7.47 -16.80 -2.53
N PHE A 225 -8.55 -16.04 -2.67
CA PHE A 225 -8.94 -15.41 -3.92
C PHE A 225 -9.27 -13.95 -3.69
N TYR A 226 -8.89 -13.09 -4.62
CA TYR A 226 -9.11 -11.65 -4.54
C TYR A 226 -9.57 -11.10 -5.90
N PRO A 227 -10.41 -10.05 -5.91
CA PRO A 227 -10.97 -9.51 -7.13
C PRO A 227 -9.94 -8.72 -7.93
N ALA A 228 -10.07 -8.75 -9.26
CA ALA A 228 -9.23 -7.97 -10.18
C ALA A 228 -9.55 -6.48 -10.16
N THR A 229 -10.77 -6.10 -9.80
CA THR A 229 -11.23 -4.71 -9.69
C THR A 229 -12.18 -4.54 -8.50
N ASP A 230 -12.47 -3.30 -8.10
CA ASP A 230 -13.44 -3.01 -7.03
C ASP A 230 -14.91 -3.11 -7.48
N ARG A 231 -15.18 -3.68 -8.67
CA ARG A 231 -16.54 -3.95 -9.12
C ARG A 231 -17.21 -5.00 -8.24
N GLU A 232 -18.48 -4.78 -7.92
CA GLU A 232 -19.25 -5.70 -7.07
C GLU A 232 -19.29 -7.12 -7.65
N GLU A 233 -19.35 -7.27 -8.98
CA GLU A 233 -19.34 -8.59 -9.61
C GLU A 233 -18.02 -9.34 -9.41
N ASP A 234 -16.88 -8.64 -9.46
CA ASP A 234 -15.56 -9.25 -9.28
C ASP A 234 -15.35 -9.61 -7.81
N ILE A 235 -15.79 -8.74 -6.88
CA ILE A 235 -15.78 -9.00 -5.44
C ILE A 235 -16.61 -10.25 -5.12
N ASN A 236 -17.81 -10.36 -5.70
CA ASN A 236 -18.67 -11.52 -5.52
C ASN A 236 -18.06 -12.78 -6.12
N ALA A 237 -17.45 -12.70 -7.31
CA ALA A 237 -16.73 -13.82 -7.93
C ALA A 237 -15.58 -14.33 -7.04
N ALA A 238 -14.79 -13.43 -6.45
CA ALA A 238 -13.71 -13.81 -5.53
C ALA A 238 -14.26 -14.49 -4.26
N ARG A 239 -15.34 -13.95 -3.68
CA ARG A 239 -16.00 -14.54 -2.51
C ARG A 239 -16.58 -15.92 -2.82
N GLU A 240 -17.29 -16.07 -3.94
CA GLU A 240 -17.85 -17.35 -4.38
C GLU A 240 -16.75 -18.38 -4.63
N GLN A 241 -15.66 -17.99 -5.29
CA GLN A 241 -14.52 -18.88 -5.54
C GLN A 241 -13.83 -19.35 -4.25
N LEU A 242 -13.65 -18.47 -3.27
CA LEU A 242 -13.05 -18.82 -1.97
C LEU A 242 -13.80 -19.94 -1.26
N PHE A 243 -15.13 -19.91 -1.32
CA PHE A 243 -15.98 -20.88 -0.66
C PHE A 243 -16.44 -22.03 -1.58
N SER A 244 -15.96 -22.05 -2.83
CA SER A 244 -16.27 -23.11 -3.79
C SER A 244 -15.53 -24.41 -3.46
N LEU A 245 -16.05 -25.51 -3.98
CA LEU A 245 -15.46 -26.84 -3.80
C LEU A 245 -14.83 -27.32 -5.12
N PRO A 246 -13.58 -27.82 -5.12
CA PRO A 246 -12.90 -28.23 -6.34
C PRO A 246 -13.58 -29.43 -7.02
N ASP A 247 -13.58 -29.45 -8.36
CA ASP A 247 -14.00 -30.62 -9.16
C ASP A 247 -12.90 -31.69 -9.22
N ASP A 248 -11.63 -31.27 -9.17
CA ASP A 248 -10.49 -32.17 -9.24
C ASP A 248 -10.26 -32.86 -7.90
N MET A 249 -10.52 -34.17 -7.89
CA MET A 249 -10.33 -35.00 -6.70
C MET A 249 -8.86 -35.23 -6.33
N SER A 250 -7.91 -34.97 -7.23
CA SER A 250 -6.47 -35.06 -6.93
C SER A 250 -6.00 -33.97 -5.96
N ASN A 251 -6.79 -32.90 -5.82
CA ASN A 251 -6.47 -31.74 -4.98
C ASN A 251 -7.65 -31.29 -4.11
N TRP A 252 -8.58 -32.21 -3.80
CA TRP A 252 -9.87 -31.84 -3.20
C TRP A 252 -9.75 -31.19 -1.82
N THR A 253 -8.67 -31.47 -1.08
CA THR A 253 -8.42 -30.94 0.26
C THR A 253 -8.11 -29.44 0.29
N TRP A 254 -7.81 -28.81 -0.85
CA TRP A 254 -7.54 -27.37 -0.93
C TRP A 254 -8.81 -26.56 -1.13
N ASN A 255 -9.61 -26.45 -0.08
CA ASN A 255 -10.77 -25.56 -0.03
C ASN A 255 -11.05 -25.14 1.42
N VAL A 256 -11.71 -23.99 1.59
CA VAL A 256 -12.03 -23.45 2.92
C VAL A 256 -13.30 -24.09 3.49
N SER A 257 -14.39 -24.09 2.71
CA SER A 257 -15.73 -24.41 3.21
C SER A 257 -15.86 -25.82 3.78
N TRP A 258 -15.23 -26.83 3.18
CA TRP A 258 -15.33 -28.21 3.67
C TRP A 258 -14.69 -28.40 5.05
N PHE A 259 -13.70 -27.57 5.39
CA PHE A 259 -12.93 -27.67 6.63
C PHE A 259 -13.43 -26.72 7.71
N SER A 260 -14.00 -25.57 7.31
CA SER A 260 -14.37 -24.49 8.23
C SER A 260 -15.89 -24.41 8.46
N ASP A 261 -16.75 -24.66 7.47
CA ASP A 261 -18.20 -24.65 7.68
C ASP A 261 -18.69 -25.67 8.73
N PRO A 262 -18.25 -26.94 8.75
CA PRO A 262 -18.71 -27.87 9.79
C PRO A 262 -18.30 -27.41 11.20
N VAL A 263 -17.15 -26.74 11.34
CA VAL A 263 -16.63 -26.25 12.62
C VAL A 263 -17.40 -25.01 13.09
N PHE A 264 -17.52 -23.98 12.24
CA PHE A 264 -18.09 -22.69 12.64
C PHE A 264 -19.60 -22.56 12.41
N LEU A 265 -20.16 -23.30 11.45
CA LEU A 265 -21.59 -23.23 11.06
C LEU A 265 -22.36 -24.53 11.36
N GLY A 266 -21.67 -25.58 11.83
CA GLY A 266 -22.26 -26.84 12.24
C GLY A 266 -22.86 -27.68 11.13
N ASN A 267 -22.49 -27.43 9.87
CA ASN A 267 -22.95 -28.20 8.71
C ASN A 267 -21.85 -28.24 7.63
N TYR A 268 -21.68 -29.37 6.95
CA TYR A 268 -20.91 -29.39 5.70
C TYR A 268 -21.66 -28.64 4.59
N PRO A 269 -20.96 -28.08 3.58
CA PRO A 269 -21.61 -27.39 2.46
C PRO A 269 -22.53 -28.33 1.68
N GLU A 270 -23.78 -27.91 1.41
CA GLU A 270 -24.76 -28.74 0.69
C GLU A 270 -24.29 -29.18 -0.70
N GLU A 271 -23.58 -28.29 -1.42
CA GLU A 271 -22.98 -28.61 -2.71
C GLU A 271 -22.01 -29.79 -2.58
N GLY A 272 -21.14 -29.76 -1.56
CA GLY A 272 -20.16 -30.81 -1.32
C GLY A 272 -20.80 -32.14 -0.92
N LEU A 273 -21.87 -32.11 -0.12
CA LEU A 273 -22.63 -33.30 0.23
C LEU A 273 -23.20 -34.01 -1.01
N LYS A 274 -23.64 -33.25 -2.02
CA LYS A 274 -24.11 -33.79 -3.30
C LYS A 274 -22.95 -34.27 -4.17
N LYS A 275 -21.94 -33.41 -4.33
CA LYS A 275 -20.78 -33.61 -5.21
C LYS A 275 -19.92 -34.81 -4.81
N TYR A 276 -19.65 -34.93 -3.51
CA TYR A 276 -18.76 -35.94 -2.97
C TYR A 276 -19.48 -37.17 -2.42
N LYS A 277 -20.81 -37.29 -2.61
CA LYS A 277 -21.68 -38.33 -2.03
C LYS A 277 -21.10 -39.76 -2.04
N LYS A 278 -20.40 -40.15 -3.10
CA LYS A 278 -19.77 -41.49 -3.23
C LYS A 278 -18.55 -41.74 -2.35
N TYR A 279 -17.98 -40.69 -1.76
CA TYR A 279 -16.78 -40.73 -0.93
C TYR A 279 -17.06 -40.44 0.54
N LEU A 280 -18.26 -39.96 0.87
CA LEU A 280 -18.56 -39.49 2.21
C LEU A 280 -18.68 -40.67 3.19
N PRO A 281 -18.20 -40.49 4.42
CA PRO A 281 -18.55 -41.38 5.51
C PRO A 281 -20.02 -41.17 5.91
N ASP A 282 -20.52 -42.00 6.82
CA ASP A 282 -21.82 -41.77 7.46
C ASP A 282 -21.72 -40.55 8.38
N ILE A 283 -22.26 -39.40 7.93
CA ILE A 283 -22.28 -38.15 8.69
C ILE A 283 -23.57 -38.09 9.50
N THR A 284 -23.47 -38.13 10.83
CA THR A 284 -24.63 -38.07 11.73
C THR A 284 -24.88 -36.66 12.28
N LYS A 285 -26.05 -36.44 12.88
CA LYS A 285 -26.36 -35.17 13.57
C LYS A 285 -25.52 -35.01 14.83
N GLU A 286 -25.20 -36.12 15.48
CA GLU A 286 -24.35 -36.21 16.66
C GLU A 286 -22.92 -35.79 16.31
N ASP A 287 -22.41 -36.21 15.14
CA ASP A 287 -21.10 -35.77 14.65
C ASP A 287 -21.07 -34.27 14.43
N MET A 288 -22.09 -33.70 13.80
CA MET A 288 -22.11 -32.26 13.55
C MET A 288 -22.18 -31.44 14.85
N LYS A 289 -22.98 -31.90 15.84
CA LYS A 289 -22.99 -31.28 17.18
C LYS A 289 -21.64 -31.37 17.87
N LEU A 290 -20.93 -32.49 17.69
CA LEU A 290 -19.59 -32.67 18.24
C LEU A 290 -18.59 -31.76 17.52
N ILE A 291 -18.57 -31.74 16.19
CA ILE A 291 -17.61 -30.93 15.41
C ILE A 291 -17.78 -29.43 15.71
N SER A 292 -19.02 -28.96 15.86
CA SER A 292 -19.34 -27.54 16.00
C SER A 292 -19.38 -27.05 17.45
N GLN A 293 -18.52 -27.58 18.32
CA GLN A 293 -18.40 -27.01 19.65
C GLN A 293 -18.01 -25.53 19.56
N PRO A 294 -18.62 -24.63 20.33
CA PRO A 294 -18.39 -23.19 20.19
C PRO A 294 -16.91 -22.85 20.32
N LEU A 295 -16.38 -22.02 19.41
CA LEU A 295 -15.02 -21.51 19.47
C LEU A 295 -15.02 -20.01 19.82
N ASP A 296 -13.90 -19.55 20.37
CA ASP A 296 -13.73 -18.19 20.87
C ASP A 296 -13.06 -17.27 19.83
N PHE A 297 -12.24 -17.85 18.95
CA PHE A 297 -11.61 -17.15 17.83
C PHE A 297 -11.40 -18.09 16.63
N MET A 298 -11.22 -17.51 15.44
CA MET A 298 -10.75 -18.24 14.26
C MET A 298 -9.26 -17.96 14.05
N GLY A 299 -8.46 -19.00 13.85
CA GLY A 299 -7.15 -18.87 13.21
C GLY A 299 -7.30 -19.01 11.71
N GLU A 300 -6.38 -18.44 10.94
CA GLU A 300 -6.22 -18.75 9.52
C GLU A 300 -4.76 -18.54 9.14
N ASN A 301 -4.20 -19.49 8.40
CA ASN A 301 -2.88 -19.37 7.79
C ASN A 301 -3.04 -18.83 6.36
N ILE A 302 -2.45 -17.66 6.08
CA ILE A 302 -2.61 -16.98 4.79
C ILE A 302 -1.24 -16.66 4.20
N TYR A 303 -0.86 -17.32 3.11
CA TYR A 303 0.43 -17.10 2.45
C TYR A 303 0.30 -16.42 1.09
N ASN A 304 -0.65 -16.87 0.26
CA ASN A 304 -0.83 -16.37 -1.10
C ASN A 304 -2.24 -16.62 -1.63
N GLY A 305 -2.54 -16.09 -2.82
CA GLY A 305 -3.83 -16.30 -3.48
C GLY A 305 -3.80 -16.10 -4.99
N ALA A 306 -4.98 -16.19 -5.60
CA ALA A 306 -5.20 -15.99 -7.03
C ALA A 306 -6.19 -14.84 -7.29
N MET A 307 -5.85 -13.98 -8.25
CA MET A 307 -6.73 -12.90 -8.69
C MET A 307 -7.81 -13.46 -9.63
N VAL A 308 -9.07 -13.07 -9.41
CA VAL A 308 -10.20 -13.50 -10.23
C VAL A 308 -11.12 -12.33 -10.62
N TYR A 309 -11.92 -12.52 -11.66
CA TYR A 309 -12.93 -11.56 -12.10
C TYR A 309 -14.18 -12.27 -12.66
N SER A 310 -15.26 -11.53 -12.77
CA SER A 310 -16.53 -11.99 -13.35
C SER A 310 -16.54 -11.75 -14.86
N GLY A 311 -16.59 -12.84 -15.64
CA GLY A 311 -16.73 -12.79 -17.09
C GLY A 311 -18.14 -12.35 -17.54
N LEU A 312 -18.33 -12.19 -18.86
CA LEU A 312 -19.58 -11.67 -19.44
C LEU A 312 -20.84 -12.48 -19.04
N ASN A 313 -20.70 -13.78 -18.81
CA ASN A 313 -21.81 -14.65 -18.37
C ASN A 313 -21.78 -14.97 -16.87
N LYS A 314 -21.13 -14.13 -16.04
CA LYS A 314 -20.89 -14.37 -14.60
C LYS A 314 -20.04 -15.60 -14.29
N GLU A 315 -19.32 -16.10 -15.28
CA GLU A 315 -18.30 -17.13 -15.14
C GLU A 315 -17.08 -16.57 -14.39
N ILE A 316 -16.61 -17.29 -13.37
CA ILE A 316 -15.40 -16.91 -12.62
C ILE A 316 -14.18 -17.18 -13.50
N LYS A 317 -13.35 -16.16 -13.71
CA LYS A 317 -12.12 -16.24 -14.51
C LYS A 317 -10.91 -15.90 -13.67
N PHE A 318 -9.84 -16.65 -13.88
CA PHE A 318 -8.55 -16.42 -13.25
C PHE A 318 -7.72 -15.45 -14.09
N VAL A 319 -7.10 -14.48 -13.44
CA VAL A 319 -6.14 -13.59 -14.09
C VAL A 319 -4.80 -14.29 -14.19
N ASN A 320 -4.24 -14.35 -15.41
CA ASN A 320 -2.93 -14.93 -15.63
C ASN A 320 -1.85 -14.06 -14.98
N ARG A 321 -0.87 -14.71 -14.36
CA ARG A 321 0.34 -14.04 -13.87
C ARG A 321 1.19 -13.57 -15.06
N TYR A 322 1.68 -12.34 -15.01
CA TYR A 322 2.55 -11.80 -16.06
C TYR A 322 3.94 -12.47 -16.05
N ILE A 323 4.69 -12.33 -17.16
CA ILE A 323 6.03 -12.90 -17.29
C ILE A 323 6.96 -12.26 -16.24
N GLY A 324 7.59 -13.08 -15.40
CA GLY A 324 8.44 -12.59 -14.31
C GLY A 324 7.68 -12.24 -13.03
N PHE A 325 6.44 -12.72 -12.86
CA PHE A 325 5.67 -12.52 -11.63
C PHE A 325 6.47 -12.89 -10.37
N PRO A 326 6.49 -12.04 -9.33
CA PRO A 326 7.26 -12.25 -8.10
C PRO A 326 6.93 -13.56 -7.39
N LYS A 327 7.96 -14.23 -6.89
CA LYS A 327 7.84 -15.49 -6.16
C LYS A 327 8.78 -15.55 -4.96
N THR A 328 8.38 -16.28 -3.94
CA THR A 328 9.23 -16.71 -2.82
C THR A 328 10.28 -17.73 -3.28
N SER A 329 11.24 -18.09 -2.43
CA SER A 329 12.17 -19.19 -2.74
C SER A 329 11.51 -20.57 -2.81
N THR A 330 10.33 -20.75 -2.21
CA THR A 330 9.46 -21.93 -2.40
C THR A 330 8.72 -21.91 -3.74
N GLY A 331 8.84 -20.85 -4.54
CA GLY A 331 8.15 -20.69 -5.82
C GLY A 331 6.69 -20.23 -5.68
N TRP A 332 6.23 -19.90 -4.48
CA TRP A 332 4.90 -19.37 -4.24
C TRP A 332 4.80 -17.93 -4.73
N PRO A 333 3.66 -17.53 -5.32
CA PRO A 333 3.47 -16.16 -5.79
C PRO A 333 3.40 -15.18 -4.61
N VAL A 334 3.92 -13.97 -4.79
CA VAL A 334 3.74 -12.87 -3.83
C VAL A 334 2.48 -12.08 -4.22
N THR A 335 1.42 -12.16 -3.41
CA THR A 335 0.08 -11.60 -3.72
C THR A 335 -0.53 -10.95 -2.47
N PRO A 336 -0.05 -9.78 -2.04
CA PRO A 336 -0.44 -9.16 -0.77
C PRO A 336 -1.94 -8.85 -0.66
N GLU A 337 -2.64 -8.68 -1.78
CA GLU A 337 -4.09 -8.43 -1.81
C GLU A 337 -4.89 -9.56 -1.17
N CYS A 338 -4.36 -10.79 -1.18
CA CYS A 338 -5.06 -11.96 -0.68
C CYS A 338 -5.32 -11.92 0.82
N ILE A 339 -4.46 -11.27 1.62
CA ILE A 339 -4.63 -11.22 3.08
C ILE A 339 -5.77 -10.28 3.47
N TYR A 340 -5.94 -9.16 2.76
CA TYR A 340 -7.06 -8.25 2.97
C TYR A 340 -8.40 -8.93 2.61
N TRP A 341 -8.50 -9.46 1.39
CA TRP A 341 -9.74 -10.04 0.89
C TRP A 341 -10.09 -11.37 1.57
N GLY A 342 -9.09 -12.22 1.81
CA GLY A 342 -9.25 -13.46 2.57
C GLY A 342 -9.79 -13.19 3.97
N ALA A 343 -9.13 -12.31 4.74
CA ALA A 343 -9.58 -11.92 6.07
C ALA A 343 -11.02 -11.36 6.06
N LYS A 344 -11.31 -10.46 5.11
CA LYS A 344 -12.64 -9.88 4.95
C LYS A 344 -13.71 -10.95 4.74
N PHE A 345 -13.53 -11.84 3.77
CA PHE A 345 -14.52 -12.87 3.44
C PHE A 345 -14.69 -13.90 4.56
N LEU A 346 -13.61 -14.30 5.22
CA LEU A 346 -13.65 -15.24 6.35
C LEU A 346 -14.40 -14.65 7.55
N VAL A 347 -14.08 -13.41 7.95
CA VAL A 347 -14.78 -12.72 9.04
C VAL A 347 -16.23 -12.43 8.67
N GLU A 348 -16.52 -12.06 7.41
CA GLU A 348 -17.89 -11.90 6.91
C GLU A 348 -18.71 -13.18 7.07
N ARG A 349 -18.12 -14.36 6.83
CA ARG A 349 -18.83 -15.65 6.90
C ARG A 349 -18.96 -16.19 8.32
N TYR A 350 -17.87 -16.21 9.09
CA TYR A 350 -17.81 -16.94 10.37
C TYR A 350 -17.94 -16.05 11.61
N LYS A 351 -17.84 -14.72 11.47
CA LYS A 351 -18.19 -13.71 12.49
C LYS A 351 -17.43 -13.78 13.83
N LEU A 352 -16.36 -14.55 13.94
CA LEU A 352 -15.46 -14.56 15.09
C LEU A 352 -14.27 -13.58 14.91
N PRO A 353 -13.56 -13.19 15.98
CA PRO A 353 -12.27 -12.53 15.85
C PRO A 353 -11.28 -13.42 15.09
N LEU A 354 -10.60 -12.85 14.09
CA LEU A 354 -9.59 -13.54 13.31
C LEU A 354 -8.18 -13.28 13.86
N TYR A 355 -7.41 -14.35 14.02
CA TYR A 355 -5.96 -14.29 14.13
C TYR A 355 -5.34 -14.81 12.84
N ILE A 356 -4.46 -14.02 12.22
CA ILE A 356 -3.58 -14.55 11.18
C ILE A 356 -2.53 -15.40 11.91
N THR A 357 -2.73 -16.71 11.95
CA THR A 357 -1.93 -17.63 12.79
C THR A 357 -0.60 -18.00 12.16
N GLU A 358 -0.49 -17.85 10.84
CA GLU A 358 0.74 -17.92 10.06
C GLU A 358 0.63 -17.02 8.82
N ASN A 359 1.63 -16.16 8.62
CA ASN A 359 1.95 -15.50 7.35
C ASN A 359 3.47 -15.25 7.31
N GLY A 360 4.09 -15.40 6.15
CA GLY A 360 5.52 -15.20 5.99
C GLY A 360 6.02 -15.70 4.63
N MET A 361 7.33 -15.59 4.40
CA MET A 361 7.93 -16.06 3.17
C MET A 361 9.30 -16.71 3.36
N ALA A 362 9.57 -17.71 2.52
CA ALA A 362 10.91 -18.26 2.37
C ALA A 362 11.80 -17.34 1.50
N CYS A 363 13.04 -17.13 1.94
CA CYS A 363 14.09 -16.41 1.21
C CYS A 363 15.37 -17.25 1.07
N HIS A 364 16.28 -16.83 0.19
CA HIS A 364 17.62 -17.40 0.05
C HIS A 364 18.60 -16.63 0.96
N ASP A 365 18.42 -16.77 2.27
CA ASP A 365 19.18 -16.00 3.26
C ASP A 365 20.58 -16.56 3.49
N VAL A 366 21.57 -15.66 3.56
CA VAL A 366 22.97 -16.00 3.84
C VAL A 366 23.58 -15.01 4.84
N LYS A 367 24.52 -15.49 5.66
CA LYS A 367 25.37 -14.61 6.48
C LYS A 367 26.34 -13.88 5.55
N SER A 368 26.17 -12.57 5.44
CA SER A 368 26.96 -11.67 4.61
C SER A 368 28.36 -11.49 5.19
N VAL A 369 29.25 -10.88 4.40
CA VAL A 369 30.67 -10.64 4.78
C VAL A 369 30.84 -9.78 6.03
N ASP A 370 29.83 -8.99 6.39
CA ASP A 370 29.79 -8.17 7.60
C ASP A 370 29.27 -8.93 8.84
N GLY A 371 28.94 -10.21 8.67
CA GLY A 371 28.41 -11.09 9.72
C GLY A 371 26.90 -10.97 9.95
N ARG A 372 26.16 -10.18 9.16
CA ARG A 372 24.70 -10.00 9.27
C ARG A 372 23.96 -10.79 8.20
N VAL A 373 22.63 -10.88 8.34
CA VAL A 373 21.76 -11.51 7.34
C VAL A 373 20.80 -10.46 6.80
N HIS A 374 21.02 -10.06 5.54
CA HIS A 374 20.26 -9.03 4.86
C HIS A 374 19.16 -9.66 4.00
N ASP A 375 17.90 -9.47 4.40
CA ASP A 375 16.73 -10.09 3.78
C ASP A 375 15.65 -9.06 3.39
N PRO A 376 15.99 -8.08 2.53
CA PRO A 376 15.07 -6.99 2.15
C PRO A 376 13.78 -7.49 1.49
N ASN A 377 13.82 -8.64 0.83
CA ASN A 377 12.64 -9.26 0.22
C ASN A 377 11.60 -9.67 1.27
N ARG A 378 12.05 -10.19 2.43
CA ARG A 378 11.15 -10.52 3.54
C ARG A 378 10.52 -9.25 4.12
N ILE A 379 11.31 -8.20 4.30
CA ILE A 379 10.80 -6.89 4.76
C ILE A 379 9.72 -6.37 3.81
N ASP A 380 9.98 -6.34 2.49
CA ASP A 380 9.00 -5.87 1.49
C ASP A 380 7.72 -6.71 1.50
N PHE A 381 7.84 -8.05 1.56
CA PHE A 381 6.69 -8.95 1.70
C PHE A 381 5.87 -8.64 2.95
N LEU A 382 6.50 -8.63 4.12
CA LEU A 382 5.81 -8.41 5.38
C LEU A 382 5.15 -7.04 5.44
N HIS A 383 5.82 -6.01 4.93
CA HIS A 383 5.24 -4.66 4.86
C HIS A 383 3.96 -4.67 4.02
N ARG A 384 3.98 -5.25 2.81
CA ARG A 384 2.79 -5.29 1.93
C ARG A 384 1.63 -6.07 2.55
N TYR A 385 1.90 -7.23 3.15
CA TYR A 385 0.86 -8.06 3.75
C TYR A 385 0.29 -7.43 5.03
N LEU A 386 1.14 -6.91 5.91
CA LEU A 386 0.69 -6.20 7.11
C LEU A 386 -0.05 -4.90 6.77
N TYR A 387 0.25 -4.26 5.64
CA TYR A 387 -0.57 -3.17 5.13
C TYR A 387 -1.98 -3.65 4.75
N GLY A 388 -2.11 -4.82 4.12
CA GLY A 388 -3.40 -5.46 3.87
C GLY A 388 -4.20 -5.73 5.14
N VAL A 389 -3.54 -6.24 6.20
CA VAL A 389 -4.15 -6.43 7.53
C VAL A 389 -4.61 -5.09 8.11
N LYS A 390 -3.76 -4.06 8.06
CA LYS A 390 -4.07 -2.72 8.55
C LYS A 390 -5.29 -2.14 7.85
N LYS A 391 -5.34 -2.23 6.52
CA LYS A 391 -6.48 -1.77 5.71
C LYS A 391 -7.75 -2.53 6.07
N ALA A 392 -7.68 -3.84 6.29
CA ALA A 392 -8.84 -4.64 6.69
C ALA A 392 -9.39 -4.17 8.04
N ILE A 393 -8.53 -3.90 9.03
CA ILE A 393 -8.94 -3.35 10.33
C ILE A 393 -9.55 -1.95 10.18
N GLU A 394 -8.95 -1.08 9.37
CA GLU A 394 -9.48 0.26 9.07
C GLU A 394 -10.88 0.18 8.41
N ASP A 395 -11.14 -0.86 7.62
CA ASP A 395 -12.44 -1.17 7.01
C ASP A 395 -13.41 -1.91 7.95
N GLY A 396 -13.05 -2.09 9.23
CA GLY A 396 -13.91 -2.66 10.27
C GLY A 396 -13.87 -4.19 10.39
N ILE A 397 -12.91 -4.87 9.73
CA ILE A 397 -12.73 -6.32 9.85
C ILE A 397 -12.07 -6.65 11.20
N ASN A 398 -12.68 -7.56 11.96
CA ASN A 398 -12.24 -7.94 13.30
C ASN A 398 -11.02 -8.88 13.26
N ILE A 399 -9.82 -8.31 13.14
CA ILE A 399 -8.55 -9.03 13.23
C ILE A 399 -7.88 -8.69 14.56
N ALA A 400 -7.71 -9.71 15.41
CA ALA A 400 -7.22 -9.59 16.78
C ALA A 400 -5.69 -9.72 16.90
N GLY A 401 -5.03 -10.34 15.93
CA GLY A 401 -3.58 -10.47 15.95
C GLY A 401 -2.98 -11.06 14.68
N TYR A 402 -1.66 -10.96 14.59
CA TYR A 402 -0.84 -11.46 13.50
C TYR A 402 0.36 -12.22 14.07
N PHE A 403 0.60 -13.43 13.55
CA PHE A 403 1.74 -14.26 13.89
C PHE A 403 2.62 -14.49 12.68
N GLU A 404 3.86 -14.01 12.76
CA GLU A 404 4.86 -14.25 11.74
C GLU A 404 5.25 -15.73 11.70
N TRP A 405 5.14 -16.34 10.51
CA TRP A 405 5.73 -17.63 10.19
C TRP A 405 7.09 -17.43 9.52
N SER A 406 8.21 -17.58 10.23
CA SER A 406 8.32 -18.10 11.60
C SER A 406 9.29 -17.29 12.45
N PHE A 407 9.35 -17.61 13.73
CA PHE A 407 10.33 -16.97 14.60
C PHE A 407 11.77 -17.23 14.13
N MET A 408 12.10 -18.48 13.78
CA MET A 408 13.45 -18.90 13.40
C MET A 408 13.43 -19.83 12.19
N ASP A 409 14.52 -19.81 11.42
CA ASP A 409 14.74 -20.81 10.38
C ASP A 409 14.66 -22.20 11.01
N ASN A 410 13.97 -23.12 10.33
CA ASN A 410 13.58 -24.40 10.88
C ASN A 410 13.59 -25.51 9.82
N PHE A 411 13.23 -26.73 10.21
CA PHE A 411 13.05 -27.85 9.30
C PHE A 411 11.73 -27.69 8.52
N GLU A 412 11.78 -27.29 7.25
CA GLU A 412 10.62 -27.05 6.39
C GLU A 412 10.11 -28.35 5.74
N TRP A 413 9.70 -29.30 6.58
CA TRP A 413 9.00 -30.52 6.17
C TRP A 413 9.79 -31.34 5.12
N ASN A 414 9.19 -31.63 3.96
CA ASN A 414 9.86 -32.39 2.90
C ASN A 414 11.04 -31.65 2.25
N GLU A 415 11.13 -30.32 2.41
CA GLU A 415 12.23 -29.51 1.90
C GLU A 415 13.44 -29.50 2.86
N GLY A 416 13.34 -30.16 4.02
CA GLY A 416 14.42 -30.18 5.01
C GLY A 416 14.84 -28.77 5.41
N TYR A 417 16.14 -28.48 5.37
CA TYR A 417 16.68 -27.16 5.74
C TYR A 417 16.95 -26.22 4.56
N ASP A 418 16.49 -26.56 3.35
CA ASP A 418 16.72 -25.74 2.14
C ASP A 418 15.93 -24.42 2.16
N LYS A 419 14.72 -24.44 2.74
CA LYS A 419 13.84 -23.28 2.81
C LYS A 419 13.93 -22.59 4.17
N ARG A 420 14.01 -21.26 4.18
CA ARG A 420 14.23 -20.42 5.37
C ARG A 420 13.13 -19.36 5.51
N PHE A 421 12.22 -19.55 6.44
CA PHE A 421 11.10 -18.65 6.74
C PHE A 421 11.36 -17.69 7.91
N GLY A 422 12.36 -17.96 8.75
CA GLY A 422 12.46 -17.33 10.06
C GLY A 422 12.89 -15.87 10.05
N LEU A 423 12.51 -15.11 11.06
CA LEU A 423 13.12 -13.82 11.38
C LEU A 423 14.54 -13.98 11.96
N ILE A 424 14.81 -15.11 12.62
CA ILE A 424 16.12 -15.47 13.16
C ILE A 424 16.79 -16.50 12.25
N TYR A 425 17.97 -16.17 11.75
CA TYR A 425 18.82 -17.12 11.04
C TYR A 425 19.41 -18.12 12.02
N VAL A 426 19.34 -19.41 11.68
CA VAL A 426 19.99 -20.48 12.42
C VAL A 426 21.10 -21.07 11.55
N ASP A 427 22.33 -21.03 12.06
CA ASP A 427 23.42 -21.86 11.56
C ASP A 427 23.24 -23.27 12.11
N TYR A 428 22.78 -24.21 11.29
CA TYR A 428 22.46 -25.57 11.76
C TYR A 428 23.70 -26.39 12.17
N THR A 429 24.90 -25.94 11.83
CA THR A 429 26.17 -26.59 12.21
C THR A 429 26.63 -26.17 13.60
N THR A 430 26.46 -24.88 13.94
CA THR A 430 26.93 -24.30 15.21
C THR A 430 25.80 -24.03 16.20
N LEU A 431 24.56 -24.02 15.70
CA LEU A 431 23.32 -23.64 16.37
C LEU A 431 23.29 -22.16 16.79
N GLU A 432 24.16 -21.32 16.22
CA GLU A 432 24.16 -19.87 16.45
C GLU A 432 22.88 -19.22 15.89
N ARG A 433 22.25 -18.35 16.68
CA ARG A 433 21.14 -17.49 16.25
C ARG A 433 21.66 -16.13 15.80
N THR A 434 21.34 -15.71 14.58
CA THR A 434 21.63 -14.36 14.08
C THR A 434 20.32 -13.67 13.70
N TRP A 435 20.05 -12.50 14.29
CA TRP A 435 18.90 -11.69 13.88
C TRP A 435 19.09 -11.22 12.44
N LYS A 436 18.07 -11.41 11.61
CA LYS A 436 18.04 -10.88 10.25
C LYS A 436 17.58 -9.42 10.28
N ASP A 437 17.78 -8.70 9.19
CA ASP A 437 17.27 -7.32 9.08
C ASP A 437 15.74 -7.26 9.28
N SER A 438 15.01 -8.28 8.83
CA SER A 438 13.57 -8.44 9.08
C SER A 438 13.21 -8.54 10.56
N ALA A 439 14.04 -9.14 11.42
CA ALA A 439 13.80 -9.18 12.86
C ALA A 439 13.88 -7.78 13.48
N TYR A 440 14.89 -6.99 13.10
CA TYR A 440 15.03 -5.61 13.54
C TYR A 440 13.91 -4.71 12.99
N TRP A 441 13.51 -4.93 11.75
CA TRP A 441 12.37 -4.24 11.16
C TRP A 441 11.07 -4.56 11.90
N TYR A 442 10.80 -5.84 12.17
CA TYR A 442 9.61 -6.28 12.89
C TYR A 442 9.58 -5.75 14.33
N GLN A 443 10.73 -5.73 15.03
CA GLN A 443 10.86 -5.06 16.33
C GLN A 443 10.40 -3.59 16.26
N LYS A 444 10.78 -2.86 15.21
CA LYS A 444 10.34 -1.47 15.00
C LYS A 444 8.83 -1.39 14.76
N VAL A 445 8.29 -2.27 13.92
CA VAL A 445 6.83 -2.36 13.67
C VAL A 445 6.06 -2.57 14.97
N ILE A 446 6.49 -3.52 15.81
CA ILE A 446 5.85 -3.79 17.10
C ILE A 446 5.94 -2.57 18.02
N LYS A 447 7.13 -1.97 18.13
CA LYS A 447 7.37 -0.79 18.99
C LYS A 447 6.49 0.39 18.60
N GLU A 448 6.30 0.61 17.31
CA GLU A 448 5.48 1.68 16.74
C GLU A 448 4.02 1.25 16.55
N ASN A 449 3.66 0.05 17.01
CA ASN A 449 2.33 -0.54 16.87
C ASN A 449 1.77 -0.41 15.44
N GLY A 450 2.62 -0.65 14.45
CA GLY A 450 2.33 -0.60 13.01
C GLY A 450 2.12 0.79 12.40
N GLU A 451 2.50 1.88 13.08
CA GLU A 451 2.44 3.24 12.49
C GLU A 451 3.31 3.37 11.24
N ASN A 452 4.49 2.75 11.22
CA ASN A 452 5.39 2.69 10.06
C ASN A 452 4.92 1.81 8.91
N ILE A 453 3.86 1.02 9.08
CA ILE A 453 3.23 0.28 7.98
C ILE A 453 2.40 1.29 7.17
N ILE A 454 3.05 1.88 6.19
CA ILE A 454 2.44 2.77 5.21
C ILE A 454 2.66 2.18 3.82
N MET A 455 1.62 2.11 2.99
CA MET A 455 1.87 1.93 1.56
C MET A 455 2.34 3.28 1.04
N ASN A 456 3.42 3.32 0.26
CA ASN A 456 3.67 4.47 -0.60
C ASN A 456 2.46 4.55 -1.53
N LYS A 457 1.40 5.26 -1.12
CA LYS A 457 0.35 5.67 -2.03
C LYS A 457 1.08 6.35 -3.18
N GLU A 458 0.81 5.95 -4.42
CA GLU A 458 1.10 6.83 -5.54
C GLU A 458 0.61 8.20 -5.14
N LYS A 459 1.53 9.18 -5.11
CA LYS A 459 1.17 10.50 -4.64
C LYS A 459 0.07 10.99 -5.56
N GLU A 460 -1.02 11.48 -4.99
CA GLU A 460 -2.16 11.88 -5.80
C GLU A 460 -1.81 13.12 -6.63
N ILE A 461 -2.28 13.14 -7.88
CA ILE A 461 -2.24 14.33 -8.74
C ILE A 461 -3.32 15.28 -8.22
N LEU A 462 -2.95 16.54 -7.95
CA LEU A 462 -3.86 17.53 -7.40
C LEU A 462 -4.48 18.34 -8.54
N PHE A 463 -5.66 17.96 -9.02
CA PHE A 463 -6.42 18.76 -9.98
C PHE A 463 -7.09 19.94 -9.28
N LEU A 464 -7.11 21.10 -9.92
CA LEU A 464 -7.66 22.32 -9.33
C LEU A 464 -8.96 22.72 -10.01
N ASN A 465 -9.86 23.32 -9.24
CA ASN A 465 -10.99 24.08 -9.76
C ASN A 465 -10.51 25.54 -9.97
N PRO A 466 -10.41 26.01 -11.23
CA PRO A 466 -10.00 27.38 -11.51
C PRO A 466 -11.00 28.42 -10.99
N ILE A 467 -10.52 29.65 -10.79
CA ILE A 467 -11.37 30.80 -10.45
C ILE A 467 -11.46 31.74 -11.65
N PHE A 468 -12.67 32.13 -12.02
CA PHE A 468 -12.92 33.04 -13.15
C PHE A 468 -13.20 34.46 -12.66
N VAL A 469 -12.53 35.44 -13.24
CA VAL A 469 -12.59 36.85 -12.81
C VAL A 469 -13.07 37.73 -13.96
N GLU A 470 -14.12 38.50 -13.70
CA GLU A 470 -14.64 39.50 -14.64
C GLU A 470 -13.74 40.74 -14.67
N MET A 471 -13.41 41.18 -15.88
CA MET A 471 -12.60 42.37 -16.13
C MET A 471 -13.27 43.23 -17.19
N ILE A 472 -13.10 44.55 -17.12
CA ILE A 472 -13.72 45.49 -18.08
C ILE A 472 -13.29 45.23 -19.53
N TRP A 473 -12.12 44.63 -19.72
CA TRP A 473 -11.53 44.26 -21.01
C TRP A 473 -11.71 42.78 -21.37
N GLY A 474 -12.37 41.99 -20.51
CA GLY A 474 -12.50 40.54 -20.66
C GLY A 474 -13.43 40.12 -21.79
N GLY A 475 -13.35 38.84 -22.15
CA GLY A 475 -14.11 38.24 -23.25
C GLY A 475 -14.83 36.94 -22.89
N ASP A 476 -15.17 36.18 -23.93
CA ASP A 476 -15.90 34.91 -23.87
C ASP A 476 -15.08 33.73 -24.44
N ARG A 477 -13.81 33.93 -24.82
CA ARG A 477 -12.98 32.87 -25.43
C ARG A 477 -12.70 31.73 -24.46
N LEU A 478 -12.65 32.01 -23.16
CA LEU A 478 -12.52 30.99 -22.12
C LEU A 478 -13.69 29.98 -22.15
N ALA A 479 -14.91 30.42 -22.43
CA ALA A 479 -16.03 29.51 -22.64
C ALA A 479 -15.96 28.82 -24.01
N LEU A 480 -15.70 29.59 -25.08
CA LEU A 480 -15.77 29.07 -26.45
C LEU A 480 -14.65 28.08 -26.80
N GLU A 481 -13.44 28.26 -26.26
CA GLU A 481 -12.26 27.50 -26.65
C GLU A 481 -11.77 26.48 -25.62
N TYR A 482 -12.14 26.65 -24.35
CA TYR A 482 -11.79 25.76 -23.24
C TYR A 482 -13.02 25.10 -22.61
N ASN A 483 -14.23 25.48 -23.03
CA ASN A 483 -15.49 24.97 -22.48
C ASN A 483 -15.58 25.15 -20.95
N TYR A 484 -15.04 26.27 -20.45
CA TYR A 484 -15.20 26.67 -19.06
C TYR A 484 -16.58 27.27 -18.80
N ASP A 485 -17.08 27.04 -17.59
CA ASP A 485 -18.27 27.71 -17.07
C ASP A 485 -17.86 29.08 -16.50
N ILE A 486 -18.03 30.13 -17.30
CA ILE A 486 -17.59 31.49 -16.97
C ILE A 486 -18.78 32.37 -16.54
N PRO A 487 -18.58 33.34 -15.64
CA PRO A 487 -19.68 34.16 -15.10
C PRO A 487 -20.33 35.07 -16.14
N SER A 488 -19.58 35.56 -17.14
CA SER A 488 -20.12 36.42 -18.20
C SER A 488 -19.17 36.53 -19.42
N ASP A 489 -19.61 37.24 -20.45
CA ASP A 489 -18.82 37.62 -21.63
C ASP A 489 -17.77 38.72 -21.36
N LYS A 490 -17.57 39.07 -20.09
CA LYS A 490 -16.53 39.96 -19.57
C LYS A 490 -15.51 39.20 -18.71
N THR A 491 -15.44 37.89 -18.80
CA THR A 491 -14.49 37.09 -18.02
C THR A 491 -13.09 37.25 -18.63
N GLY A 492 -12.24 38.05 -17.99
CA GLY A 492 -10.92 38.37 -18.52
C GLY A 492 -9.82 37.43 -18.03
N GLU A 493 -9.98 36.83 -16.85
CA GLU A 493 -8.95 35.98 -16.27
C GLU A 493 -9.53 34.64 -15.78
N CYS A 494 -8.84 33.56 -16.10
CA CYS A 494 -8.95 32.27 -15.44
C CYS A 494 -7.71 32.10 -14.55
N TRP A 495 -7.89 32.15 -13.23
CA TRP A 495 -6.84 31.84 -12.27
C TRP A 495 -6.79 30.31 -12.16
N ALA A 496 -6.00 29.73 -13.04
CA ALA A 496 -5.85 28.29 -13.25
C ALA A 496 -5.22 27.59 -12.04
N VAL A 497 -4.15 28.18 -11.49
CA VAL A 497 -3.51 27.72 -10.25
C VAL A 497 -3.22 28.93 -9.39
N SER A 498 -3.95 29.06 -8.29
CA SER A 498 -3.85 30.20 -7.40
C SER A 498 -4.10 29.81 -5.94
N ALA A 499 -3.24 30.29 -5.05
CA ALA A 499 -3.49 30.32 -3.60
C ALA A 499 -3.64 31.77 -3.10
N HIS A 500 -3.94 32.70 -3.99
CA HIS A 500 -4.08 34.11 -3.64
C HIS A 500 -5.40 34.37 -2.92
N LYS A 501 -5.39 35.24 -1.90
CA LYS A 501 -6.55 35.51 -1.02
C LYS A 501 -7.83 35.96 -1.76
N ASN A 502 -7.68 36.57 -2.94
CA ASN A 502 -8.80 37.06 -3.74
C ASN A 502 -9.36 36.01 -4.72
N GLY A 503 -8.72 34.84 -4.82
CA GLY A 503 -9.09 33.78 -5.76
C GLY A 503 -8.25 32.55 -5.47
N ASP A 504 -8.65 31.78 -4.46
CA ASP A 504 -7.93 30.60 -3.99
C ASP A 504 -8.60 29.33 -4.55
N CYS A 505 -7.89 28.59 -5.40
CA CYS A 505 -8.39 27.38 -6.04
C CYS A 505 -8.68 26.30 -5.00
N SER A 506 -9.73 25.51 -5.24
CA SER A 506 -9.98 24.28 -4.46
C SER A 506 -9.51 23.05 -5.23
N ILE A 507 -9.14 21.99 -4.51
CA ILE A 507 -8.76 20.72 -5.11
C ILE A 507 -10.01 19.98 -5.59
N ALA A 508 -9.99 19.47 -6.82
CA ALA A 508 -11.12 18.85 -7.49
C ALA A 508 -11.29 17.35 -7.17
N ASN A 509 -10.22 16.68 -6.77
CA ASN A 509 -10.15 15.22 -6.65
C ASN A 509 -9.39 14.75 -5.40
N GLY A 510 -9.38 13.43 -5.18
CA GLY A 510 -8.50 12.77 -4.22
C GLY A 510 -8.80 13.08 -2.75
N THR A 511 -7.78 12.86 -1.93
CA THR A 511 -7.82 12.98 -0.46
C THR A 511 -8.15 14.42 -0.03
N PHE A 512 -7.63 15.41 -0.76
CA PHE A 512 -7.80 16.83 -0.44
C PHE A 512 -9.00 17.50 -1.13
N LYS A 513 -9.91 16.73 -1.75
CA LYS A 513 -11.04 17.30 -2.51
C LYS A 513 -11.82 18.33 -1.68
N GLY A 514 -11.97 19.53 -2.24
CA GLY A 514 -12.68 20.66 -1.63
C GLY A 514 -11.81 21.56 -0.75
N GLU A 515 -10.61 21.11 -0.34
CA GLU A 515 -9.66 21.98 0.35
C GLU A 515 -9.07 23.03 -0.58
N ARG A 516 -8.65 24.16 0.01
CA ARG A 516 -8.04 25.29 -0.71
C ARG A 516 -6.53 25.09 -0.88
N LEU A 517 -5.97 25.56 -1.99
CA LEU A 517 -4.52 25.45 -2.23
C LEU A 517 -3.70 26.17 -1.15
N SER A 518 -4.19 27.30 -0.61
CA SER A 518 -3.53 27.97 0.51
C SER A 518 -3.56 27.16 1.82
N SER A 519 -4.63 26.38 2.05
CA SER A 519 -4.73 25.44 3.19
C SER A 519 -3.69 24.34 3.06
N LEU A 520 -3.59 23.73 1.87
CA LEU A 520 -2.59 22.70 1.59
C LEU A 520 -1.18 23.24 1.76
N TRP A 521 -0.90 24.44 1.26
CA TRP A 521 0.39 25.08 1.46
C TRP A 521 0.71 25.25 2.96
N THR A 522 -0.27 25.61 3.78
CA THR A 522 -0.05 25.86 5.21
C THR A 522 0.07 24.57 6.02
N ASN A 523 -0.82 23.61 5.78
CA ASN A 523 -1.02 22.42 6.61
C ASN A 523 -0.33 21.16 6.06
N HIS A 524 -0.01 21.14 4.76
CA HIS A 524 0.54 20.02 4.02
C HIS A 524 1.78 20.43 3.20
N ARG A 525 2.70 21.15 3.83
CA ARG A 525 3.89 21.70 3.16
C ARG A 525 4.79 20.62 2.54
N GLU A 526 4.72 19.39 3.04
CA GLU A 526 5.42 18.22 2.50
C GLU A 526 5.05 17.91 1.04
N LEU A 527 3.83 18.27 0.61
CA LEU A 527 3.37 18.13 -0.77
C LEU A 527 4.13 19.07 -1.72
N PHE A 528 4.77 20.11 -1.20
CA PHE A 528 5.50 21.12 -1.97
C PHE A 528 6.98 21.15 -1.59
N GLY A 529 7.51 20.05 -1.05
CA GLY A 529 8.94 19.90 -0.81
C GLY A 529 9.46 20.68 0.37
N ASN A 530 8.57 21.06 1.31
CA ASN A 530 8.94 21.83 2.50
C ASN A 530 9.59 23.18 2.17
N ILE A 531 9.25 23.77 1.02
CA ILE A 531 9.75 25.10 0.63
C ILE A 531 9.32 26.14 1.67
N GLU A 532 10.26 26.98 2.09
CA GLU A 532 10.00 28.10 2.99
C GLU A 532 9.22 29.22 2.29
N GLY A 533 8.34 29.90 3.03
CA GLY A 533 7.54 31.00 2.50
C GLY A 533 6.20 31.15 3.21
N ASP A 534 5.68 32.38 3.25
CA ASP A 534 4.41 32.71 3.90
C ASP A 534 3.18 32.41 3.02
N ARG A 535 3.38 32.14 1.73
CA ARG A 535 2.33 31.84 0.74
C ARG A 535 2.86 30.95 -0.37
N PHE A 536 1.95 30.30 -1.10
CA PHE A 536 2.28 29.52 -2.29
C PHE A 536 3.01 30.40 -3.32
N PRO A 537 4.09 29.95 -3.97
CA PRO A 537 5.04 30.85 -4.62
C PRO A 537 4.59 31.37 -6.00
N LEU A 538 3.74 30.63 -6.72
CA LEU A 538 3.38 30.93 -8.10
C LEU A 538 1.88 31.20 -8.28
N LEU A 539 1.55 32.00 -9.28
CA LEU A 539 0.20 32.21 -9.79
C LEU A 539 0.22 31.96 -11.31
N VAL A 540 -0.67 31.11 -11.77
CA VAL A 540 -0.83 30.80 -13.21
C VAL A 540 -2.21 31.23 -13.65
N LYS A 541 -2.26 32.02 -14.72
CA LYS A 541 -3.51 32.56 -15.27
C LYS A 541 -3.62 32.30 -16.77
N ILE A 542 -4.84 32.15 -17.26
CA ILE A 542 -5.16 32.37 -18.68
C ILE A 542 -5.86 33.73 -18.78
N ILE A 543 -5.39 34.59 -19.67
CA ILE A 543 -5.93 35.94 -19.86
C ILE A 543 -6.54 36.05 -21.26
N ASP A 544 -7.83 36.40 -21.33
CA ASP A 544 -8.59 36.68 -22.54
C ASP A 544 -8.83 38.19 -22.68
N ALA A 545 -8.00 38.84 -23.49
CA ALA A 545 -8.07 40.27 -23.74
C ALA A 545 -8.97 40.57 -24.95
N LYS A 546 -10.26 40.85 -24.72
CA LYS A 546 -11.19 41.34 -25.74
C LYS A 546 -10.97 42.82 -26.08
N ASP A 547 -10.46 43.59 -25.12
CA ASP A 547 -10.05 44.98 -25.26
C ASP A 547 -8.66 45.20 -24.63
N ASP A 548 -8.04 46.36 -24.85
CA ASP A 548 -6.70 46.66 -24.36
C ASP A 548 -6.63 46.67 -22.82
N LEU A 549 -5.65 45.98 -22.24
CA LEU A 549 -5.33 46.12 -20.82
C LEU A 549 -4.60 47.44 -20.58
N SER A 550 -4.65 47.93 -19.34
CA SER A 550 -3.93 49.14 -18.98
C SER A 550 -2.43 48.97 -19.19
N ILE A 551 -1.77 50.02 -19.68
CA ILE A 551 -0.31 50.07 -19.73
C ILE A 551 0.20 50.18 -18.31
N GLN A 552 1.07 49.27 -17.92
CA GLN A 552 1.45 49.07 -16.54
C GLN A 552 2.92 48.70 -16.39
N VAL A 553 3.37 48.70 -15.14
CA VAL A 553 4.70 48.27 -14.73
C VAL A 553 4.63 47.65 -13.33
N HIS A 554 5.57 46.74 -13.05
CA HIS A 554 5.65 46.04 -11.77
C HIS A 554 6.92 46.37 -11.01
N PRO A 555 6.86 46.48 -9.66
CA PRO A 555 8.03 46.60 -8.79
C PRO A 555 8.78 45.27 -8.64
N ASP A 556 10.05 45.35 -8.24
CA ASP A 556 10.79 44.20 -7.70
C ASP A 556 10.45 43.94 -6.22
N ASP A 557 10.90 42.81 -5.68
CA ASP A 557 10.66 42.42 -4.29
C ASP A 557 11.17 43.47 -3.28
N SER A 558 12.29 44.14 -3.60
CA SER A 558 12.90 45.15 -2.72
C SER A 558 12.05 46.41 -2.61
N TYR A 559 11.48 46.87 -3.73
CA TYR A 559 10.58 48.02 -3.77
C TYR A 559 9.22 47.68 -3.18
N ALA A 560 8.63 46.53 -3.55
CA ALA A 560 7.34 46.08 -3.06
C ALA A 560 7.35 45.89 -1.54
N LYS A 561 8.42 45.31 -0.98
CA LYS A 561 8.55 45.14 0.48
C LYS A 561 8.49 46.46 1.24
N LYS A 562 9.05 47.53 0.67
CA LYS A 562 9.08 48.87 1.30
C LYS A 562 7.79 49.66 1.09
N ASN A 563 7.16 49.54 -0.08
CA ASN A 563 6.09 50.43 -0.51
C ASN A 563 4.69 49.79 -0.58
N GLU A 564 4.61 48.46 -0.44
CA GLU A 564 3.38 47.66 -0.59
C GLU A 564 3.16 46.71 0.59
N ASN A 565 3.34 47.21 1.82
CA ASN A 565 3.06 46.46 3.06
C ASN A 565 3.74 45.09 3.16
N GLY A 566 4.98 44.97 2.66
CA GLY A 566 5.73 43.71 2.70
C GLY A 566 5.33 42.68 1.63
N SER A 567 4.56 43.09 0.61
CA SER A 567 4.19 42.22 -0.51
C SER A 567 5.39 41.85 -1.39
N LEU A 568 5.23 40.78 -2.18
CA LEU A 568 6.18 40.37 -3.22
C LEU A 568 6.14 41.33 -4.40
N GLY A 569 7.28 41.50 -5.08
CA GLY A 569 7.32 42.10 -6.41
C GLY A 569 6.63 41.20 -7.43
N LYS A 570 6.73 41.56 -8.72
CA LYS A 570 6.10 40.77 -9.77
C LYS A 570 7.02 40.63 -10.98
N THR A 571 7.54 39.43 -11.12
CA THR A 571 8.19 38.89 -12.30
C THR A 571 7.23 37.90 -12.95
N GLU A 572 7.01 38.03 -14.25
CA GLU A 572 6.02 37.24 -14.99
C GLU A 572 6.51 36.87 -16.38
N CYS A 573 5.88 35.88 -16.99
CA CYS A 573 6.09 35.54 -18.39
C CYS A 573 4.77 35.17 -19.06
N TRP A 574 4.74 35.38 -20.37
CA TRP A 574 3.57 35.15 -21.21
C TRP A 574 3.90 34.20 -22.33
N TYR A 575 3.08 33.15 -22.46
CA TYR A 575 3.03 32.30 -23.63
C TYR A 575 1.77 32.62 -24.43
N ILE A 576 1.92 32.96 -25.72
CA ILE A 576 0.78 33.33 -26.58
C ILE A 576 0.02 32.06 -26.98
N LEU A 577 -1.16 31.87 -26.40
CA LEU A 577 -2.02 30.72 -26.70
C LEU A 577 -2.71 30.90 -28.04
N ASP A 578 -3.17 32.12 -28.32
CA ASP A 578 -3.72 32.53 -29.61
C ASP A 578 -3.85 34.05 -29.71
N CYS A 579 -3.91 34.59 -30.94
CA CYS A 579 -4.09 36.03 -31.16
C CYS A 579 -4.61 36.34 -32.58
N ASN A 580 -5.15 37.55 -32.76
CA ASN A 580 -5.48 38.08 -34.09
C ASN A 580 -4.21 38.23 -34.97
N GLU A 581 -4.38 38.22 -36.31
CA GLU A 581 -3.24 38.26 -37.26
C GLU A 581 -2.32 39.48 -37.10
N ASP A 582 -2.89 40.64 -36.74
CA ASP A 582 -2.15 41.91 -36.54
C ASP A 582 -1.98 42.28 -35.05
N ALA A 583 -2.09 41.30 -34.15
CA ALA A 583 -1.97 41.53 -32.71
C ALA A 583 -0.54 41.99 -32.32
N ASN A 584 -0.45 42.87 -31.32
CA ASN A 584 0.82 43.40 -30.82
C ASN A 584 0.78 43.50 -29.31
N LEU A 585 1.83 43.10 -28.59
CA LEU A 585 1.96 43.46 -27.18
C LEU A 585 2.62 44.83 -27.03
N ILE A 586 2.42 45.46 -25.88
CA ILE A 586 3.27 46.57 -25.44
C ILE A 586 4.35 45.97 -24.54
N ILE A 587 5.62 46.10 -24.93
CA ILE A 587 6.77 45.64 -24.13
C ILE A 587 7.92 46.65 -24.28
N GLY A 588 8.26 47.30 -23.19
CA GLY A 588 9.31 48.31 -23.09
C GLY A 588 8.87 49.72 -23.50
N HIS A 589 9.84 50.63 -23.54
CA HIS A 589 9.65 52.03 -23.93
C HIS A 589 10.81 52.54 -24.79
N ASN A 590 10.61 53.69 -25.45
CA ASN A 590 11.59 54.32 -26.34
C ASN A 590 12.42 55.42 -25.67
N ALA A 591 12.11 55.81 -24.43
CA ALA A 591 12.90 56.82 -23.71
C ALA A 591 14.34 56.35 -23.46
N LYS A 592 15.31 57.23 -23.67
CA LYS A 592 16.76 56.96 -23.52
C LYS A 592 17.23 56.91 -22.07
N ASP A 593 16.55 57.61 -21.18
CA ASP A 593 16.88 57.76 -19.76
C ASP A 593 15.62 58.11 -18.95
N LYS A 594 15.78 58.20 -17.63
CA LYS A 594 14.69 58.45 -16.68
C LYS A 594 14.06 59.84 -16.83
N GLU A 595 14.85 60.84 -17.22
CA GLU A 595 14.37 62.22 -17.38
C GLU A 595 13.50 62.34 -18.63
N GLU A 596 13.93 61.76 -19.74
CA GLU A 596 13.14 61.70 -20.97
C GLU A 596 11.85 60.90 -20.76
N LEU A 597 11.92 59.77 -20.03
CA LEU A 597 10.76 58.98 -19.65
C LEU A 597 9.72 59.85 -18.92
N LYS A 598 10.14 60.58 -17.89
CA LYS A 598 9.26 61.46 -17.11
C LYS A 598 8.64 62.55 -17.98
N GLN A 599 9.43 63.21 -18.83
CA GLN A 599 8.93 64.23 -19.75
C GLN A 599 7.88 63.69 -20.73
N MET A 600 8.09 62.48 -21.26
CA MET A 600 7.12 61.85 -22.18
C MET A 600 5.82 61.49 -21.48
N ILE A 601 5.88 61.01 -20.23
CA ILE A 601 4.71 60.72 -19.39
C ILE A 601 3.94 61.99 -19.06
N ASP A 602 4.61 63.04 -18.58
CA ASP A 602 4.00 64.32 -18.20
C ASP A 602 3.28 64.99 -19.38
N LYS A 603 3.84 64.86 -20.59
CA LYS A 603 3.26 65.36 -21.84
C LYS A 603 2.24 64.41 -22.47
N LYS A 604 2.01 63.23 -21.89
CA LYS A 604 1.13 62.17 -22.42
C LYS A 604 1.49 61.73 -23.85
N GLU A 605 2.78 61.69 -24.19
CA GLU A 605 3.27 61.29 -25.51
C GLU A 605 3.31 59.75 -25.69
N TRP A 606 2.23 59.05 -25.33
CA TRP A 606 2.15 57.58 -25.24
C TRP A 606 2.59 56.89 -26.53
N ASN A 607 2.11 57.35 -27.69
CA ASN A 607 2.46 56.76 -29.00
C ASN A 607 3.96 56.82 -29.32
N LYS A 608 4.69 57.77 -28.75
CA LYS A 608 6.15 57.84 -28.88
C LYS A 608 6.85 57.04 -27.77
N LEU A 609 6.27 57.01 -26.57
CA LEU A 609 6.87 56.37 -25.42
C LEU A 609 6.86 54.85 -25.55
N ILE A 610 5.75 54.25 -25.96
CA ILE A 610 5.54 52.81 -25.88
C ILE A 610 6.11 52.08 -27.09
N ARG A 611 6.57 50.85 -26.86
CA ARG A 611 7.00 49.94 -27.92
C ARG A 611 5.92 48.89 -28.17
N LYS A 612 5.46 48.80 -29.43
CA LYS A 612 4.57 47.73 -29.89
C LYS A 612 5.42 46.60 -30.49
N VAL A 613 5.15 45.38 -30.05
CA VAL A 613 5.86 44.17 -30.47
C VAL A 613 4.84 43.25 -31.14
N PRO A 614 4.95 42.97 -32.46
CA PRO A 614 4.07 42.03 -33.13
C PRO A 614 4.16 40.65 -32.49
N ILE A 615 3.04 39.94 -32.39
CA ILE A 615 2.97 38.60 -31.80
C ILE A 615 2.26 37.61 -32.71
N LYS A 616 2.58 36.34 -32.51
CA LYS A 616 1.84 35.19 -33.04
C LYS A 616 1.69 34.11 -31.98
N LYS A 617 0.76 33.19 -32.20
CA LYS A 617 0.62 31.97 -31.41
C LYS A 617 1.96 31.23 -31.26
N GLY A 618 2.27 30.84 -30.02
CA GLY A 618 3.51 30.17 -29.65
C GLY A 618 4.70 31.08 -29.35
N ASP A 619 4.56 32.40 -29.51
CA ASP A 619 5.56 33.33 -29.00
C ASP A 619 5.59 33.30 -27.46
N PHE A 620 6.75 33.66 -26.89
CA PHE A 620 6.98 33.65 -25.46
C PHE A 620 7.80 34.87 -25.06
N PHE A 621 7.39 35.54 -23.97
CA PHE A 621 7.98 36.76 -23.48
C PHE A 621 8.19 36.70 -21.95
N GLN A 622 9.35 37.12 -21.49
CA GLN A 622 9.63 37.33 -20.06
C GLN A 622 9.48 38.82 -19.75
N ILE A 623 8.71 39.15 -18.72
CA ILE A 623 8.50 40.51 -18.24
C ILE A 623 9.20 40.64 -16.88
N GLU A 624 10.30 41.39 -16.91
CA GLU A 624 11.08 41.70 -15.72
C GLU A 624 10.47 42.88 -14.95
N PRO A 625 10.64 42.96 -13.62
CA PRO A 625 10.29 44.13 -12.85
C PRO A 625 10.87 45.42 -13.45
N GLY A 626 10.06 46.47 -13.53
CA GLY A 626 10.40 47.74 -14.14
C GLY A 626 10.23 47.82 -15.67
N THR A 627 9.79 46.75 -16.34
CA THR A 627 9.43 46.81 -17.77
C THR A 627 8.02 47.38 -17.93
N VAL A 628 7.86 48.43 -18.74
CA VAL A 628 6.53 48.93 -19.18
C VAL A 628 5.91 47.90 -20.10
N HIS A 629 4.67 47.46 -19.85
CA HIS A 629 4.02 46.46 -20.68
C HIS A 629 2.49 46.56 -20.66
N ALA A 630 1.85 45.91 -21.64
CA ALA A 630 0.39 45.71 -21.68
C ALA A 630 0.03 44.58 -22.65
N ILE A 631 -1.05 43.88 -22.35
CA ILE A 631 -1.73 42.95 -23.27
C ILE A 631 -2.77 43.75 -24.06
N THR A 632 -2.81 43.61 -25.39
CA THR A 632 -3.77 44.33 -26.23
C THR A 632 -4.96 43.46 -26.61
N ALA A 633 -6.01 44.10 -27.09
CA ALA A 633 -7.21 43.47 -27.62
C ALA A 633 -6.89 42.36 -28.64
N GLY A 634 -7.68 41.29 -28.59
CA GLY A 634 -7.55 40.13 -29.48
C GLY A 634 -6.47 39.13 -29.08
N THR A 635 -5.97 39.17 -27.84
CA THR A 635 -4.86 38.31 -27.37
C THR A 635 -5.34 37.35 -26.29
N LEU A 636 -4.96 36.08 -26.41
CA LEU A 636 -5.15 35.05 -25.41
C LEU A 636 -3.78 34.50 -24.97
N ILE A 637 -3.47 34.57 -23.68
CA ILE A 637 -2.17 34.15 -23.14
C ILE A 637 -2.28 33.22 -21.94
N LEU A 638 -1.24 32.43 -21.71
CA LEU A 638 -0.95 31.81 -20.42
C LEU A 638 0.13 32.64 -19.72
N GLU A 639 -0.18 33.15 -18.55
CA GLU A 639 0.72 33.90 -17.68
C GLU A 639 1.20 33.00 -16.54
N THR A 640 2.51 32.94 -16.31
CA THR A 640 3.12 32.37 -15.10
C THR A 640 3.89 33.47 -14.39
N GLN A 641 3.63 33.66 -13.10
CA GLN A 641 4.19 34.76 -12.33
C GLN A 641 4.47 34.37 -10.87
N GLN A 642 5.28 35.18 -10.18
CA GLN A 642 5.29 35.22 -8.71
C GLN A 642 3.86 35.41 -8.19
N ASN A 643 3.51 34.86 -7.02
CA ASN A 643 2.19 35.04 -6.42
C ASN A 643 1.99 36.46 -5.85
N SER A 644 1.85 37.43 -6.76
CA SER A 644 1.70 38.86 -6.53
C SER A 644 0.68 39.45 -7.49
N ASP A 645 -0.25 40.25 -6.97
CA ASP A 645 -1.28 40.94 -7.76
C ASP A 645 -1.01 42.45 -7.89
N ILE A 646 0.24 42.88 -7.61
CA ILE A 646 0.61 44.30 -7.64
C ILE A 646 0.76 44.78 -9.07
N THR A 647 0.05 45.86 -9.39
CA THR A 647 0.08 46.49 -10.70
C THR A 647 0.12 48.01 -10.57
N TYR A 648 1.17 48.66 -11.09
CA TYR A 648 1.20 50.11 -11.22
C TYR A 648 0.73 50.53 -12.59
N ARG A 649 -0.47 51.09 -12.60
CA ARG A 649 -1.12 51.57 -13.81
C ARG A 649 -0.51 52.89 -14.28
N LEU A 650 0.17 52.84 -15.42
CA LEU A 650 0.79 54.01 -16.05
C LEU A 650 -0.20 54.77 -16.94
N TYR A 651 -0.98 54.05 -17.75
CA TYR A 651 -2.00 54.63 -18.62
C TYR A 651 -3.16 53.67 -18.84
N ASP A 652 -4.38 54.18 -18.88
CA ASP A 652 -5.59 53.36 -18.95
C ASP A 652 -6.59 53.80 -20.03
N TYR A 653 -6.12 54.49 -21.05
CA TYR A 653 -6.98 55.00 -22.15
C TYR A 653 -8.14 55.86 -21.66
N ASP A 654 -7.93 56.58 -20.55
CA ASP A 654 -8.92 57.40 -19.86
C ASP A 654 -10.23 56.64 -19.52
N ARG A 655 -10.16 55.31 -19.33
CA ARG A 655 -11.31 54.46 -19.01
C ARG A 655 -11.94 54.80 -17.66
N LEU A 656 -13.27 54.76 -17.65
CA LEU A 656 -14.08 54.97 -16.46
C LEU A 656 -14.46 53.63 -15.81
N SER A 657 -14.37 53.57 -14.49
CA SER A 657 -14.98 52.53 -13.67
C SER A 657 -16.05 53.17 -12.78
N ASN A 658 -17.29 52.72 -12.88
CA ASN A 658 -18.44 53.32 -12.19
C ASN A 658 -18.57 54.84 -12.41
N GLY A 659 -18.24 55.31 -13.62
CA GLY A 659 -18.33 56.72 -14.00
C GLY A 659 -17.15 57.60 -13.58
N VAL A 660 -16.13 57.06 -12.90
CA VAL A 660 -14.93 57.79 -12.47
C VAL A 660 -13.68 57.23 -13.16
N PRO A 661 -12.71 58.07 -13.59
CA PRO A 661 -11.44 57.59 -14.13
C PRO A 661 -10.75 56.63 -13.18
N ARG A 662 -10.23 55.52 -13.71
CA ARG A 662 -9.47 54.56 -12.91
C ARG A 662 -8.16 55.18 -12.42
N GLU A 663 -7.77 54.80 -11.21
CA GLU A 663 -6.54 55.30 -10.58
C GLU A 663 -5.30 54.98 -11.44
N LEU A 664 -4.46 56.00 -11.62
CA LEU A 664 -3.13 55.88 -12.21
C LEU A 664 -2.09 56.01 -11.11
N HIS A 665 -1.05 55.20 -11.18
CA HIS A 665 0.02 55.11 -10.20
C HIS A 665 1.28 55.78 -10.78
N ILE A 666 1.15 57.01 -11.29
CA ILE A 666 2.20 57.64 -12.12
C ILE A 666 3.53 57.73 -11.38
N GLU A 667 3.55 58.23 -10.15
CA GLU A 667 4.79 58.38 -9.37
C GLU A 667 5.46 57.03 -9.11
N LYS A 668 4.71 56.04 -8.60
CA LYS A 668 5.21 54.67 -8.37
C LYS A 668 5.67 54.00 -9.66
N SER A 669 4.96 54.24 -10.77
CA SER A 669 5.34 53.71 -12.09
C SER A 669 6.68 54.29 -12.51
N ILE A 670 6.83 55.62 -12.44
CA ILE A 670 8.09 56.28 -12.75
C ILE A 670 9.19 55.70 -11.87
N ASP A 671 9.01 55.56 -10.56
CA ASP A 671 10.05 55.04 -9.67
C ASP A 671 10.63 53.71 -10.14
N VAL A 672 9.76 52.76 -10.51
CA VAL A 672 10.18 51.38 -10.80
C VAL A 672 10.60 51.14 -12.25
N ILE A 673 10.18 51.98 -13.22
CA ILE A 673 10.53 51.77 -14.64
C ILE A 673 12.05 51.83 -14.84
N ARG A 674 12.63 50.80 -15.46
CA ARG A 674 14.05 50.81 -15.83
C ARG A 674 14.24 51.57 -17.14
N ALA A 675 15.02 52.66 -17.11
CA ALA A 675 15.30 53.49 -18.28
C ALA A 675 16.83 53.67 -18.46
N PRO A 676 17.40 53.36 -19.64
CA PRO A 676 16.72 52.89 -20.85
C PRO A 676 16.17 51.46 -20.71
N PHE A 677 15.16 51.15 -21.51
CA PHE A 677 14.68 49.77 -21.64
C PHE A 677 15.72 48.93 -22.37
N VAL A 678 16.07 47.78 -21.78
CA VAL A 678 16.97 46.80 -22.38
C VAL A 678 16.17 45.52 -22.60
N GLU A 679 16.08 45.12 -23.86
CA GLU A 679 15.42 43.88 -24.25
C GLU A 679 16.29 42.69 -23.86
N LYS A 680 15.68 41.71 -23.19
CA LYS A 680 16.38 40.52 -22.73
C LYS A 680 16.34 39.45 -23.82
N ASP A 681 17.50 38.99 -24.25
CA ASP A 681 17.60 37.86 -25.16
C ASP A 681 17.34 36.54 -24.40
N LEU A 682 16.29 35.82 -24.80
CA LEU A 682 15.90 34.56 -24.19
C LEU A 682 16.47 33.40 -25.01
N GLN A 683 17.53 32.77 -24.50
CA GLN A 683 18.07 31.56 -25.10
C GLN A 683 17.17 30.37 -24.77
N ARG A 684 16.45 29.88 -25.77
CA ARG A 684 15.59 28.69 -25.64
C ARG A 684 16.36 27.43 -26.00
N LYS A 685 16.23 26.41 -25.16
CA LYS A 685 16.82 25.10 -25.42
C LYS A 685 15.73 24.12 -25.82
N ILE A 686 15.86 23.55 -27.01
CA ILE A 686 14.90 22.58 -27.56
C ILE A 686 15.54 21.20 -27.53
N THR A 687 14.84 20.25 -26.92
CA THR A 687 15.14 18.82 -26.94
C THR A 687 14.06 18.12 -27.75
N LYS A 688 14.46 17.32 -28.75
CA LYS A 688 13.53 16.64 -29.64
C LYS A 688 13.84 15.16 -29.67
N GLU A 689 12.85 14.35 -29.30
CA GLU A 689 12.92 12.90 -29.24
C GLU A 689 11.81 12.28 -30.10
N MET A 690 11.76 10.95 -30.19
CA MET A 690 10.82 10.24 -31.06
C MET A 690 9.35 10.59 -30.77
N TYR A 691 8.98 10.71 -29.49
CA TYR A 691 7.58 10.90 -29.06
C TYR A 691 7.29 12.23 -28.38
N TYR A 692 8.30 13.10 -28.22
CA TYR A 692 8.10 14.41 -27.61
C TYR A 692 9.09 15.48 -28.08
N THR A 693 8.66 16.73 -27.98
CA THR A 693 9.51 17.92 -28.07
C THR A 693 9.39 18.70 -26.76
N LYS A 694 10.52 19.04 -26.13
CA LYS A 694 10.57 19.90 -24.95
C LYS A 694 11.33 21.18 -25.27
N GLU A 695 10.73 22.32 -25.01
CA GLU A 695 11.33 23.65 -25.13
C GLU A 695 11.43 24.28 -23.73
N GLU A 696 12.66 24.53 -23.28
CA GLU A 696 12.93 25.29 -22.05
C GLU A 696 12.72 26.78 -22.38
N LEU A 697 11.60 27.35 -21.94
CA LEU A 697 11.17 28.71 -22.31
C LEU A 697 11.88 29.76 -21.46
N VAL A 698 11.98 29.53 -20.15
CA VAL A 698 12.71 30.41 -19.23
C VAL A 698 13.13 29.66 -17.97
N THR A 699 14.25 30.09 -17.38
CA THR A 699 14.61 29.82 -15.99
C THR A 699 15.10 31.13 -15.38
N CYS A 700 14.46 31.57 -14.29
CA CYS A 700 14.84 32.75 -13.54
C CYS A 700 14.99 32.41 -12.04
N GLU A 701 15.24 33.41 -11.21
CA GLU A 701 15.38 33.24 -9.75
C GLU A 701 14.14 32.61 -9.10
N TYR A 702 12.95 32.89 -9.63
CA TYR A 702 11.69 32.52 -8.99
C TYR A 702 11.08 31.23 -9.55
N TYR A 703 11.20 31.00 -10.86
CA TYR A 703 10.57 29.88 -11.53
C TYR A 703 11.30 29.47 -12.81
N PHE A 704 10.95 28.27 -13.28
CA PHE A 704 11.21 27.82 -14.64
C PHE A 704 9.89 27.48 -15.34
N VAL A 705 9.89 27.59 -16.68
CA VAL A 705 8.76 27.22 -17.53
C VAL A 705 9.27 26.46 -18.74
N ASP A 706 8.67 25.29 -18.96
CA ASP A 706 8.93 24.41 -20.09
C ASP A 706 7.63 24.21 -20.89
N LYS A 707 7.75 24.15 -22.21
CA LYS A 707 6.70 23.62 -23.08
C LYS A 707 7.04 22.21 -23.50
N VAL A 708 6.07 21.30 -23.40
CA VAL A 708 6.21 19.89 -23.77
C VAL A 708 5.10 19.50 -24.72
N ASP A 709 5.44 19.14 -25.94
CA ASP A 709 4.54 18.55 -26.93
C ASP A 709 4.80 17.04 -27.01
N ILE A 710 3.76 16.23 -26.87
CA ILE A 710 3.84 14.77 -26.88
C ILE A 710 2.92 14.22 -27.96
N ALA A 711 3.43 13.24 -28.70
CA ALA A 711 2.69 12.46 -29.69
C ALA A 711 3.08 10.98 -29.54
N GLY A 712 2.51 10.30 -28.56
CA GLY A 712 2.87 8.93 -28.17
C GLY A 712 2.87 8.76 -26.65
N ILE A 713 3.77 7.93 -26.14
CA ILE A 713 3.95 7.66 -24.71
C ILE A 713 5.37 8.05 -24.32
N GLN A 714 5.51 8.84 -23.25
CA GLN A 714 6.82 9.23 -22.71
C GLN A 714 6.79 9.24 -21.18
N ILE A 715 7.82 8.64 -20.57
CA ILE A 715 8.06 8.72 -19.13
C ILE A 715 9.01 9.89 -18.86
N PHE A 716 8.63 10.74 -17.92
CA PHE A 716 9.43 11.84 -17.39
C PHE A 716 9.70 11.61 -15.91
N ARG A 717 10.73 12.27 -15.38
CA ARG A 717 11.03 12.25 -13.94
C ARG A 717 10.87 13.64 -13.36
N ASN A 718 10.02 13.78 -12.35
CA ASN A 718 9.91 15.02 -11.60
C ASN A 718 11.07 15.13 -10.60
N THR A 719 11.98 16.09 -10.82
CA THR A 719 13.09 16.41 -9.92
C THR A 719 12.88 17.71 -9.13
N SER A 720 11.75 18.37 -9.34
CA SER A 720 11.38 19.64 -8.72
C SER A 720 10.56 19.40 -7.45
N PRO A 721 10.53 20.36 -6.50
CA PRO A 721 9.71 20.24 -5.30
C PRO A 721 8.22 20.06 -5.59
N PHE A 722 7.73 20.59 -6.72
CA PHE A 722 6.44 20.27 -7.32
C PHE A 722 6.45 20.79 -8.76
N LEU A 723 5.50 20.33 -9.58
CA LEU A 723 5.26 20.87 -10.93
C LEU A 723 3.82 21.29 -11.08
N ILE A 724 3.58 22.47 -11.65
CA ILE A 724 2.30 22.93 -12.14
C ILE A 724 2.21 22.55 -13.62
N MET A 725 1.12 21.92 -14.01
CA MET A 725 0.88 21.45 -15.37
C MET A 725 -0.39 22.09 -15.91
N SER A 726 -0.30 22.72 -17.08
CA SER A 726 -1.42 23.35 -17.78
C SER A 726 -1.53 22.79 -19.18
N VAL A 727 -2.61 22.07 -19.48
CA VAL A 727 -2.83 21.46 -20.80
C VAL A 727 -3.33 22.53 -21.78
N LEU A 728 -2.50 22.83 -22.78
CA LEU A 728 -2.79 23.86 -23.79
C LEU A 728 -3.69 23.34 -24.91
N GLU A 729 -3.42 22.13 -25.39
CA GLU A 729 -4.09 21.53 -26.55
C GLU A 729 -4.12 20.01 -26.42
N GLY A 730 -5.12 19.40 -27.08
CA GLY A 730 -5.23 17.95 -27.20
C GLY A 730 -5.85 17.25 -25.99
N GLU A 731 -5.73 15.93 -26.01
CA GLU A 731 -6.21 15.03 -24.97
C GLU A 731 -5.25 13.85 -24.82
N GLY A 732 -5.21 13.27 -23.62
CA GLY A 732 -4.25 12.24 -23.27
C GLY A 732 -4.47 11.69 -21.87
N MET A 733 -3.43 11.06 -21.33
CA MET A 733 -3.41 10.54 -19.97
C MET A 733 -2.10 10.91 -19.25
N ILE A 734 -2.20 11.10 -17.94
CA ILE A 734 -1.08 11.13 -17.01
C ILE A 734 -1.22 10.00 -15.99
N ASN A 735 -0.27 9.07 -15.93
CA ASN A 735 -0.36 7.86 -15.08
C ASN A 735 -1.76 7.22 -15.09
N HIS A 736 -2.29 6.98 -16.30
CA HIS A 736 -3.64 6.43 -16.53
C HIS A 736 -4.84 7.34 -16.16
N THR A 737 -4.59 8.56 -15.70
CA THR A 737 -5.63 9.57 -15.44
C THR A 737 -5.87 10.42 -16.70
N PRO A 738 -7.10 10.47 -17.24
CA PRO A 738 -7.41 11.29 -18.42
C PRO A 738 -7.17 12.77 -18.18
N ILE A 739 -6.58 13.45 -19.17
CA ILE A 739 -6.36 14.90 -19.19
C ILE A 739 -6.68 15.48 -20.57
N LYS A 740 -7.15 16.72 -20.62
CA LYS A 740 -7.52 17.43 -21.84
C LYS A 740 -7.22 18.92 -21.76
N LYS A 741 -7.27 19.60 -22.90
CA LYS A 741 -7.17 21.06 -23.00
C LYS A 741 -7.98 21.76 -21.90
N GLY A 742 -7.32 22.64 -21.16
CA GLY A 742 -7.90 23.40 -20.06
C GLY A 742 -7.80 22.74 -18.69
N ASP A 743 -7.27 21.53 -18.59
CA ASP A 743 -6.98 20.93 -17.29
C ASP A 743 -5.72 21.55 -16.68
N HIS A 744 -5.80 21.82 -15.38
CA HIS A 744 -4.71 22.36 -14.57
C HIS A 744 -4.52 21.51 -13.31
N PHE A 745 -3.29 21.07 -13.06
CA PHE A 745 -2.98 20.17 -11.95
C PHE A 745 -1.57 20.35 -11.41
N ILE A 746 -1.35 19.89 -10.18
CA ILE A 746 -0.05 19.89 -9.51
C ILE A 746 0.43 18.45 -9.32
N LEU A 747 1.68 18.19 -9.69
CA LEU A 747 2.43 17.01 -9.30
C LEU A 747 3.20 17.33 -8.01
N PRO A 748 2.82 16.75 -6.84
CA PRO A 748 3.45 17.07 -5.57
C PRO A 748 4.92 16.60 -5.49
N ASN A 749 5.61 17.07 -4.46
CA ASN A 749 6.97 16.67 -4.15
C ASN A 749 7.13 15.15 -4.09
N GLY A 750 8.20 14.62 -4.65
CA GLY A 750 8.48 13.18 -4.63
C GLY A 750 7.43 12.35 -5.36
N PHE A 751 6.69 12.92 -6.32
CA PHE A 751 5.84 12.18 -7.24
C PHE A 751 6.65 11.14 -8.04
N GLY A 752 7.93 11.42 -8.30
CA GLY A 752 8.84 10.51 -8.97
C GLY A 752 8.66 10.53 -10.48
N ASP A 753 8.63 9.34 -11.07
CA ASP A 753 8.45 9.18 -12.51
C ASP A 753 6.95 9.29 -12.86
N TYR A 754 6.63 9.97 -13.96
CA TYR A 754 5.28 10.11 -14.47
C TYR A 754 5.23 9.88 -15.98
N THR A 755 4.18 9.22 -16.44
CA THR A 755 3.96 8.89 -17.84
C THR A 755 2.94 9.85 -18.42
N LEU A 756 3.28 10.48 -19.54
CA LEU A 756 2.32 11.19 -20.37
C LEU A 756 2.08 10.40 -21.66
N GLU A 757 0.81 10.24 -22.00
CA GLU A 757 0.35 9.49 -23.18
C GLU A 757 -0.67 10.31 -23.97
N GLY A 758 -0.59 10.28 -25.30
CA GLY A 758 -1.59 10.86 -26.20
C GLY A 758 -0.99 11.84 -27.19
N ASN A 759 -1.82 12.77 -27.65
CA ASN A 759 -1.41 13.88 -28.51
C ASN A 759 -1.76 15.19 -27.79
N ILE A 760 -0.80 15.72 -27.04
CA ILE A 760 -1.05 16.74 -26.02
C ILE A 760 0.10 17.76 -25.97
N SER A 761 -0.25 19.04 -25.78
CA SER A 761 0.69 20.13 -25.54
C SER A 761 0.49 20.69 -24.15
N ILE A 762 1.54 20.76 -23.34
CA ILE A 762 1.49 21.15 -21.93
C ILE A 762 2.53 22.22 -21.64
N ILE A 763 2.17 23.22 -20.83
CA ILE A 763 3.13 24.05 -20.12
C ILE A 763 3.35 23.45 -18.73
N SER A 764 4.61 23.18 -18.43
CA SER A 764 5.07 22.76 -17.10
C SER A 764 5.84 23.90 -16.46
N SER A 765 5.47 24.27 -15.23
CA SER A 765 6.19 25.29 -14.47
C SER A 765 6.47 24.82 -13.04
N GLY A 766 7.53 25.35 -12.45
CA GLY A 766 7.91 25.03 -11.07
C GLY A 766 8.82 26.10 -10.50
N VAL A 767 9.14 25.98 -9.21
CA VAL A 767 10.08 26.89 -8.56
C VAL A 767 11.52 26.54 -8.93
N SER A 768 12.35 27.55 -9.12
CA SER A 768 13.79 27.37 -9.26
C SER A 768 14.41 26.96 -7.92
N LYS A 769 15.48 26.16 -7.97
CA LYS A 769 16.21 25.69 -6.77
C LYS A 769 17.10 26.76 -6.17
#